data_AF-A0A264Y3B9-F1
#
_entry.id   AF-A0A264Y3B9-F1
#
_cell.length_a   1.000
_cell.length_b   1.000
_cell.length_c   1.000
_cell.angle_alpha   90.00
_cell.angle_beta   90.00
_cell.angle_gamma   90.00
#
_symmetry.space_group_name_H-M   'P 1'
#
loop_
_entity.id
_entity.type
_entity.pdbx_description
1 polymer ?
#
loop_
_entity_poly.entity_id
_entity_poly.type
_entity_poly.pdbx_seq_one_letter_code
_entity_poly.pdbx_strand_id
1 'polypeptide(L)'
;TVFEESKKYSSRSEFKKMSSGAFRIAYMNGWLDEMNWLIYPAPKPIKWTKEAVFEESKKYSSINDFNLKNASAYTVARKNGWLDEMIWLKRKYVIRGFWQSRENVFNESHKYRTLKEFREGCSTAYYSAIRKGWLDEMTWLKRAERKPDGYWKIKENVFEESHKYNTTTDFCNANYLAYKNALDNGWLDEMIWLKKNRRQKNGYWQNKENVFNEAKKYKYKSDFHRKAPSAYVTALKKGWLLEMTWFQPKGNERAIEGSIHIIYVYIDEDKKCAYVGATNNIERRDYEHRTQSNDTVFKYFANEDKDVPKYKILREGLTVVERQREERIQSLYYRDILHYTLLNNINATGENTGSLGSLVYKWTRSKVIREAEKYKTPTEFFTNSAGAYDAALKYKMMNKETFPWFYSKRMPPRWWNVKEHVFEESKKYKTWNDFFWKASAAHFSARKHKWESEMTWLAHDRATQGYWQNEEHVIEESKKYSTRTDFFKGCHAAYDYAFKHNLWAKMPWIKTKVKEQGYWTRERVFEEGAKYSTKKAFKKMASTAYSKAVKNKWIDEMTWFVSDVKPMGYWQNKQIVIEESRKYSSRSGFRWGSTSAYNSAISNGWIDEMTWLKRPQNYNFKWSRENVFMESQKYNSRSAFKKGCPSAYRVANKNGWLDEMVWLKQKCNKNR
;
A
#
# COMPACT_ATOMS: atom_id res chain seq x y z
N THR A 1 -18.46 -26.65 -38.52
CA THR A 1 -17.25 -25.89 -38.89
C THR A 1 -17.45 -24.42 -38.54
N VAL A 2 -16.40 -23.59 -38.48
CA VAL A 2 -16.52 -22.16 -38.11
C VAL A 2 -17.49 -21.42 -39.04
N PHE A 3 -17.51 -21.76 -40.34
CA PHE A 3 -18.47 -21.25 -41.32
C PHE A 3 -19.92 -21.66 -41.00
N GLU A 4 -20.18 -22.94 -40.78
CA GLU A 4 -21.53 -23.43 -40.42
C GLU A 4 -22.04 -22.85 -39.09
N GLU A 5 -21.13 -22.62 -38.13
CA GLU A 5 -21.48 -21.97 -36.87
C GLU A 5 -21.81 -20.49 -37.08
N SER A 6 -21.10 -19.78 -37.96
CA SER A 6 -21.32 -18.36 -38.23
C SER A 6 -22.65 -18.06 -38.94
N LYS A 7 -23.21 -19.02 -39.69
CA LYS A 7 -24.53 -18.89 -40.37
C LYS A 7 -25.71 -18.78 -39.39
N LYS A 8 -25.49 -19.11 -38.12
CA LYS A 8 -26.52 -19.00 -37.06
C LYS A 8 -26.74 -17.56 -36.57
N TYR A 9 -25.93 -16.61 -37.02
CA TYR A 9 -25.93 -15.23 -36.52
C TYR A 9 -26.11 -14.24 -37.66
N SER A 10 -26.77 -13.12 -37.37
CA SER A 10 -27.12 -12.11 -38.37
C SER A 10 -26.12 -10.96 -38.46
N SER A 11 -25.25 -10.80 -37.45
CA SER A 11 -24.23 -9.75 -37.39
C SER A 11 -22.93 -10.22 -36.76
N ARG A 12 -21.82 -9.58 -37.12
CA ARG A 12 -20.50 -9.86 -36.52
C ARG A 12 -20.50 -9.65 -35.00
N SER A 13 -21.27 -8.67 -34.52
CA SER A 13 -21.42 -8.39 -33.09
C SER A 13 -22.14 -9.51 -32.35
N GLU A 14 -23.19 -10.07 -32.95
CA GLU A 14 -23.95 -11.20 -32.42
C GLU A 14 -23.11 -12.48 -32.42
N PHE A 15 -22.43 -12.76 -33.54
CA PHE A 15 -21.50 -13.89 -33.66
C PHE A 15 -20.39 -13.84 -32.61
N LYS A 16 -19.78 -12.66 -32.38
CA LYS A 16 -18.77 -12.46 -31.34
C LYS A 16 -19.29 -12.72 -29.93
N LYS A 17 -20.54 -12.32 -29.64
CA LYS A 17 -21.13 -12.42 -28.31
C LYS A 17 -21.55 -13.84 -27.96
N MET A 18 -22.18 -14.54 -28.91
CA MET A 18 -22.76 -15.86 -28.68
C MET A 18 -21.78 -17.00 -28.94
N SER A 19 -20.83 -16.83 -29.88
CA SER A 19 -19.85 -17.85 -30.26
C SER A 19 -18.43 -17.27 -30.36
N SER A 20 -17.97 -16.68 -29.25
CA SER A 20 -16.69 -15.97 -29.16
C SER A 20 -15.46 -16.79 -29.57
N GLY A 21 -15.48 -18.11 -29.32
CA GLY A 21 -14.43 -19.04 -29.72
C GLY A 21 -14.35 -19.21 -31.24
N ALA A 22 -15.49 -19.44 -31.91
CA ALA A 22 -15.57 -19.56 -33.36
C ALA A 22 -15.28 -18.21 -34.05
N PHE A 23 -15.78 -17.11 -33.50
CA PHE A 23 -15.47 -15.76 -33.97
C PHE A 23 -13.97 -15.47 -33.91
N ARG A 24 -13.27 -15.87 -32.83
CA ARG A 24 -11.83 -15.67 -32.71
C ARG A 24 -11.05 -16.44 -33.78
N ILE A 25 -11.46 -17.68 -34.07
CA ILE A 25 -10.84 -18.48 -35.13
C ILE A 25 -11.08 -17.83 -36.50
N ALA A 26 -12.30 -17.38 -36.78
CA ALA A 26 -12.61 -16.64 -38.02
C ALA A 26 -11.79 -15.36 -38.15
N TYR A 27 -11.64 -14.59 -37.06
CA TYR A 27 -10.83 -13.37 -37.02
C TYR A 27 -9.34 -13.64 -37.28
N MET A 28 -8.77 -14.64 -36.59
CA MET A 28 -7.34 -14.97 -36.72
C MET A 28 -6.97 -15.48 -38.11
N ASN A 29 -7.91 -16.12 -38.82
CA ASN A 29 -7.69 -16.63 -40.17
C ASN A 29 -8.19 -15.67 -41.27
N GLY A 30 -8.69 -14.48 -40.92
CA GLY A 30 -9.21 -13.51 -41.91
C GLY A 30 -10.56 -13.87 -42.54
N TRP A 31 -11.19 -14.99 -42.16
CA TRP A 31 -12.45 -15.49 -42.75
C TRP A 31 -13.67 -14.61 -42.49
N LEU A 32 -13.58 -13.61 -41.61
CA LEU A 32 -14.73 -12.74 -41.32
C LEU A 32 -15.21 -11.99 -42.57
N ASP A 33 -14.31 -11.63 -43.48
CA ASP A 33 -14.64 -10.91 -44.72
C ASP A 33 -15.30 -11.81 -45.76
N GLU A 34 -15.06 -13.12 -45.69
CA GLU A 34 -15.74 -14.14 -46.49
C GLU A 34 -17.16 -14.47 -45.95
N MET A 35 -17.48 -14.09 -44.71
CA MET A 35 -18.80 -14.30 -44.07
C MET A 35 -19.76 -13.13 -44.34
N ASN A 36 -20.17 -12.98 -45.60
CA ASN A 36 -20.96 -11.87 -46.12
C ASN A 36 -22.41 -11.77 -45.58
N TRP A 37 -22.92 -12.79 -44.88
CA TRP A 37 -24.22 -12.73 -44.16
C TRP A 37 -24.16 -12.03 -42.80
N LEU A 38 -22.97 -11.73 -42.27
CA LEU A 38 -22.82 -11.02 -41.00
C LEU A 38 -22.86 -9.50 -41.21
N ILE A 39 -24.06 -8.94 -41.18
CA ILE A 39 -24.34 -7.54 -41.50
C ILE A 39 -23.74 -6.59 -40.44
N TYR A 40 -23.19 -5.45 -40.87
CA TYR A 40 -22.76 -4.37 -39.98
C TYR A 40 -23.98 -3.62 -39.44
N PRO A 41 -24.12 -3.45 -38.11
CA PRO A 41 -25.13 -2.55 -37.57
C PRO A 41 -24.82 -1.11 -37.98
N ALA A 42 -25.84 -0.35 -38.40
CA ALA A 42 -25.70 1.03 -38.84
C ALA A 42 -25.04 1.93 -37.76
N PRO A 43 -24.17 2.89 -38.15
CA PRO A 43 -23.53 3.80 -37.21
C PRO A 43 -24.55 4.68 -36.50
N LYS A 44 -24.40 4.85 -35.18
CA LYS A 44 -25.29 5.69 -34.38
C LYS A 44 -25.05 7.19 -34.67
N PRO A 45 -26.09 8.03 -34.67
CA PRO A 45 -25.96 9.46 -34.92
C PRO A 45 -25.09 10.16 -33.85
N ILE A 46 -24.27 11.13 -34.27
CA ILE A 46 -23.39 11.91 -33.40
C ILE A 46 -24.23 12.88 -32.57
N LYS A 47 -24.30 12.62 -31.26
CA LYS A 47 -25.11 13.39 -30.30
C LYS A 47 -24.65 14.84 -30.12
N TRP A 48 -23.36 15.12 -30.26
CA TRP A 48 -22.76 16.42 -29.93
C TRP A 48 -22.10 17.06 -31.15
N THR A 49 -22.87 17.87 -31.88
CA THR A 49 -22.36 18.80 -32.89
C THR A 49 -21.85 20.09 -32.23
N LYS A 50 -21.10 20.93 -32.96
CA LYS A 50 -20.58 22.20 -32.41
C LYS A 50 -21.73 23.09 -31.96
N GLU A 51 -22.79 23.17 -32.76
CA GLU A 51 -23.99 23.97 -32.50
C GLU A 51 -24.73 23.46 -31.26
N ALA A 52 -24.94 22.15 -31.15
CA ALA A 52 -25.60 21.54 -29.99
C ALA A 52 -24.82 21.78 -28.69
N VAL A 53 -23.49 21.74 -28.76
CA VAL A 53 -22.61 22.01 -27.62
C VAL A 53 -22.64 23.49 -27.21
N PHE A 54 -22.76 24.42 -28.17
CA PHE A 54 -22.85 25.86 -27.89
C PHE A 54 -24.20 26.25 -27.28
N GLU A 55 -25.29 25.72 -27.81
CA GLU A 55 -26.63 25.94 -27.23
C GLU A 55 -26.73 25.35 -25.82
N GLU A 56 -26.15 24.17 -25.62
CA GLU A 56 -26.10 23.54 -24.30
C GLU A 56 -25.22 24.34 -23.32
N SER A 57 -24.09 24.88 -23.77
CA SER A 57 -23.16 25.60 -22.90
C SER A 57 -23.70 26.94 -22.40
N LYS A 58 -24.61 27.59 -23.16
CA LYS A 58 -25.32 28.83 -22.76
C LYS A 58 -26.17 28.67 -21.50
N LYS A 59 -26.54 27.44 -21.12
CA LYS A 59 -27.31 27.14 -19.90
C LYS A 59 -26.48 27.30 -18.62
N TYR A 60 -25.17 27.47 -18.73
CA TYR A 60 -24.26 27.53 -17.60
C TYR A 60 -23.57 28.90 -17.51
N SER A 61 -23.22 29.30 -16.29
CA SER A 61 -22.59 30.61 -16.03
C SER A 61 -21.05 30.56 -15.99
N SER A 62 -20.47 29.36 -15.86
CA SER A 62 -19.01 29.18 -15.78
C SER A 62 -18.57 27.88 -16.45
N ILE A 63 -17.31 27.84 -16.87
CA ILE A 63 -16.72 26.63 -17.49
C ILE A 63 -16.74 25.45 -16.52
N ASN A 64 -16.54 25.72 -15.22
CA ASN A 64 -16.63 24.69 -14.19
C ASN A 64 -18.05 24.15 -14.04
N ASP A 65 -19.07 25.03 -14.07
CA ASP A 65 -20.48 24.62 -14.00
C ASP A 65 -20.88 23.80 -15.24
N PHE A 66 -20.40 24.21 -16.42
CA PHE A 66 -20.58 23.46 -17.67
C PHE A 66 -19.95 22.05 -17.60
N ASN A 67 -18.72 21.94 -17.09
CA ASN A 67 -18.07 20.64 -16.93
C ASN A 67 -18.77 19.73 -15.91
N LEU A 68 -19.19 20.27 -14.77
CA LEU A 68 -19.83 19.49 -13.71
C LEU A 68 -21.22 18.99 -14.13
N LYS A 69 -22.02 19.85 -14.77
CA LYS A 69 -23.40 19.50 -15.14
C LYS A 69 -23.51 18.78 -16.48
N ASN A 70 -22.59 19.01 -17.41
CA ASN A 70 -22.57 18.33 -18.69
C ASN A 70 -21.15 18.03 -19.18
N ALA A 71 -20.51 17.09 -18.48
CA ALA A 71 -19.16 16.61 -18.78
C ALA A 71 -19.01 16.08 -20.21
N SER A 72 -20.07 15.54 -20.81
CA SER A 72 -20.04 14.97 -22.15
C SER A 72 -19.88 16.04 -23.23
N ALA A 73 -20.72 17.09 -23.20
CA ALA A 73 -20.61 18.23 -24.11
C ALA A 73 -19.33 19.03 -23.85
N TYR A 74 -18.95 19.24 -22.59
CA TYR A 74 -17.70 19.88 -22.20
C TYR A 74 -16.47 19.15 -22.75
N THR A 75 -16.44 17.81 -22.68
CA THR A 75 -15.30 17.03 -23.17
C THR A 75 -15.15 17.15 -24.69
N VAL A 76 -16.27 17.16 -25.42
CA VAL A 76 -16.27 17.40 -26.88
C VAL A 76 -15.78 18.82 -27.19
N ALA A 77 -16.28 19.83 -26.48
CA ALA A 77 -15.80 21.22 -26.61
C ALA A 77 -14.29 21.34 -26.35
N ARG A 78 -13.80 20.69 -25.28
CA ARG A 78 -12.38 20.70 -24.91
C ARG A 78 -11.50 20.03 -25.97
N LYS A 79 -11.90 18.85 -26.45
CA LYS A 79 -11.13 18.09 -27.44
C LYS A 79 -11.00 18.82 -28.77
N ASN A 80 -12.02 19.58 -29.15
CA ASN A 80 -12.06 20.34 -30.40
C ASN A 80 -11.63 21.82 -30.22
N GLY A 81 -11.19 22.23 -29.03
CA GLY A 81 -10.71 23.60 -28.78
C GLY A 81 -11.80 24.69 -28.70
N TRP A 82 -13.08 24.32 -28.63
CA TRP A 82 -14.19 25.27 -28.68
C TRP A 82 -14.44 26.06 -27.39
N LEU A 83 -13.79 25.69 -26.28
CA LEU A 83 -14.00 26.35 -24.98
C LEU A 83 -13.53 27.81 -24.98
N ASP A 84 -12.59 28.16 -25.85
CA ASP A 84 -12.07 29.54 -25.97
C ASP A 84 -13.04 30.46 -26.72
N GLU A 85 -13.91 29.91 -27.58
CA GLU A 85 -14.97 30.64 -28.28
C GLU A 85 -16.19 30.94 -27.37
N MET A 86 -16.33 30.23 -26.24
CA MET A 86 -17.46 30.37 -25.31
C MET A 86 -17.25 31.53 -24.31
N ILE A 87 -17.20 32.75 -24.82
CA ILE A 87 -16.88 33.97 -24.05
C ILE A 87 -17.87 34.29 -22.91
N TRP A 88 -19.08 33.73 -22.95
CA TRP A 88 -20.09 33.91 -21.90
C TRP A 88 -19.83 33.09 -20.62
N LEU A 89 -18.93 32.11 -20.67
CA LEU A 89 -18.60 31.28 -19.52
C LEU A 89 -17.49 31.90 -18.67
N LYS A 90 -17.79 32.23 -17.41
CA LYS A 90 -16.80 32.71 -16.44
C LYS A 90 -15.72 31.66 -16.16
N ARG A 91 -14.45 32.09 -16.09
CA ARG A 91 -13.30 31.23 -15.74
C ARG A 91 -12.87 31.45 -14.29
N LYS A 92 -12.66 30.36 -13.55
CA LYS A 92 -12.14 30.41 -12.16
C LYS A 92 -10.65 30.70 -12.09
N TYR A 93 -9.90 30.30 -13.11
CA TYR A 93 -8.46 30.51 -13.22
C TYR A 93 -8.14 31.32 -14.45
N VAL A 94 -7.19 32.24 -14.29
CA VAL A 94 -6.60 32.99 -15.40
C VAL A 94 -5.95 32.01 -16.38
N ILE A 95 -6.19 32.19 -17.68
CA ILE A 95 -5.73 31.29 -18.75
C ILE A 95 -4.21 31.13 -18.67
N ARG A 96 -3.72 29.90 -18.85
CA ARG A 96 -2.28 29.63 -18.89
C ARG A 96 -1.65 30.47 -20.02
N GLY A 97 -0.77 31.40 -19.65
CA GLY A 97 -0.13 32.33 -20.59
C GLY A 97 -0.70 33.76 -20.57
N PHE A 98 -1.78 34.05 -19.83
CA PHE A 98 -2.37 35.39 -19.76
C PHE A 98 -1.39 36.49 -19.35
N TRP A 99 -0.54 36.22 -18.35
CA TRP A 99 0.51 37.14 -17.87
C TRP A 99 1.78 37.14 -18.75
N GLN A 100 1.78 36.39 -19.86
CA GLN A 100 2.84 36.47 -20.87
C GLN A 100 2.60 37.61 -21.86
N SER A 101 1.41 38.22 -21.87
CA SER A 101 1.12 39.45 -22.61
C SER A 101 1.58 40.67 -21.81
N ARG A 102 2.38 41.53 -22.44
CA ARG A 102 2.85 42.82 -21.89
C ARG A 102 1.67 43.71 -21.51
N GLU A 103 0.67 43.79 -22.38
CA GLU A 103 -0.51 44.64 -22.22
C GLU A 103 -1.35 44.23 -21.00
N ASN A 104 -1.57 42.93 -20.80
CA ASN A 104 -2.31 42.42 -19.65
C ASN A 104 -1.61 42.76 -18.32
N VAL A 105 -0.28 42.64 -18.28
CA VAL A 105 0.52 42.95 -17.09
C VAL A 105 0.50 44.46 -16.79
N PHE A 106 0.50 45.32 -17.82
CA PHE A 106 0.45 46.78 -17.66
C PHE A 106 -0.92 47.23 -17.17
N ASN A 107 -1.99 46.73 -17.79
CA ASN A 107 -3.37 47.02 -17.37
C ASN A 107 -3.62 46.62 -15.92
N GLU A 108 -3.05 45.49 -15.48
CA GLU A 108 -3.14 45.08 -14.08
C GLU A 108 -2.28 45.96 -13.15
N SER A 109 -1.08 46.37 -13.58
CA SER A 109 -0.17 47.16 -12.74
C SER A 109 -0.69 48.58 -12.47
N HIS A 110 -1.52 49.14 -13.36
CA HIS A 110 -2.20 50.43 -13.16
C HIS A 110 -3.18 50.46 -11.97
N LYS A 111 -3.57 49.30 -11.43
CA LYS A 111 -4.42 49.21 -10.23
C LYS A 111 -3.68 49.56 -8.93
N TYR A 112 -2.35 49.64 -8.97
CA TYR A 112 -1.49 49.82 -7.80
C TYR A 112 -0.71 51.14 -7.88
N ARG A 113 -0.35 51.71 -6.72
CA ARG A 113 0.38 53.00 -6.66
C ARG A 113 1.87 52.82 -6.43
N THR A 114 2.29 51.73 -5.80
CA THR A 114 3.70 51.44 -5.50
C THR A 114 4.12 50.06 -6.00
N LEU A 115 5.42 49.86 -6.26
CA LEU A 115 5.95 48.53 -6.62
C LEU A 115 5.69 47.47 -5.54
N LYS A 116 5.69 47.89 -4.26
CA LYS A 116 5.40 47.01 -3.13
C LYS A 116 3.96 46.52 -3.17
N GLU A 117 3.01 47.43 -3.37
CA GLU A 117 1.58 47.10 -3.52
C GLU A 117 1.33 46.21 -4.74
N PHE A 118 1.98 46.48 -5.88
CA PHE A 118 1.83 45.64 -7.07
C PHE A 118 2.35 44.22 -6.83
N ARG A 119 3.49 44.08 -6.15
CA ARG A 119 4.06 42.76 -5.78
C ARG A 119 3.15 41.99 -4.83
N GLU A 120 2.57 42.66 -3.85
CA GLU A 120 1.71 42.04 -2.83
C GLU A 120 0.31 41.74 -3.37
N GLY A 121 -0.23 42.60 -4.24
CA GLY A 121 -1.56 42.46 -4.83
C GLY A 121 -1.62 41.50 -6.01
N CYS A 122 -0.62 41.49 -6.90
CA CYS A 122 -0.56 40.56 -8.04
C CYS A 122 0.87 40.09 -8.31
N SER A 123 1.38 39.25 -7.41
CA SER A 123 2.75 38.70 -7.46
C SER A 123 3.09 38.04 -8.81
N THR A 124 2.11 37.38 -9.45
CA THR A 124 2.33 36.66 -10.70
C THR A 124 2.58 37.60 -11.88
N ALA A 125 1.83 38.70 -11.98
CA ALA A 125 2.05 39.74 -12.97
C ALA A 125 3.38 40.47 -12.71
N TYR A 126 3.68 40.78 -11.44
CA TYR A 126 4.93 41.41 -11.02
C TYR A 126 6.18 40.60 -11.41
N TYR A 127 6.21 39.29 -11.10
CA TYR A 127 7.35 38.43 -11.49
C TYR A 127 7.40 38.15 -13.00
N SER A 128 6.28 38.28 -13.72
CA SER A 128 6.29 38.25 -15.19
C SER A 128 7.01 39.48 -15.74
N ALA A 129 6.67 40.67 -15.23
CA ALA A 129 7.33 41.93 -15.57
C ALA A 129 8.84 41.89 -15.28
N ILE A 130 9.26 41.37 -14.11
CA ILE A 130 10.68 41.21 -13.78
C ILE A 130 11.40 40.33 -14.80
N ARG A 131 10.89 39.13 -15.07
CA ARG A 131 11.56 38.17 -15.96
C ARG A 131 11.67 38.64 -17.40
N LYS A 132 10.81 39.58 -17.81
CA LYS A 132 10.75 40.14 -19.16
C LYS A 132 11.33 41.56 -19.25
N GLY A 133 11.86 42.11 -18.15
CA GLY A 133 12.45 43.44 -18.13
C GLY A 133 11.46 44.61 -18.16
N TRP A 134 10.16 44.35 -18.06
CA TRP A 134 9.13 45.38 -18.20
C TRP A 134 8.93 46.26 -16.96
N LEU A 135 9.57 45.92 -15.84
CA LEU A 135 9.36 46.63 -14.57
C LEU A 135 9.87 48.08 -14.61
N ASP A 136 10.92 48.33 -15.38
CA ASP A 136 11.51 49.68 -15.50
C ASP A 136 10.66 50.61 -16.37
N GLU A 137 9.82 50.06 -17.25
CA GLU A 137 8.88 50.81 -18.08
C GLU A 137 7.63 51.27 -17.30
N MET A 138 7.35 50.71 -16.13
CA MET A 138 6.19 51.03 -15.29
C MET A 138 6.43 52.29 -14.44
N THR A 139 6.60 53.44 -15.09
CA THR A 139 6.99 54.72 -14.47
C THR A 139 5.96 55.28 -13.49
N TRP A 140 4.70 54.81 -13.54
CA TRP A 140 3.63 55.20 -12.62
C TRP A 140 3.72 54.55 -11.23
N LEU A 141 4.53 53.49 -11.05
CA LEU A 141 4.69 52.84 -9.76
C LEU A 141 5.81 53.48 -8.94
N LYS A 142 5.46 54.09 -7.80
CA LYS A 142 6.44 54.69 -6.89
C LYS A 142 7.39 53.63 -6.31
N ARG A 143 8.70 53.92 -6.31
CA ARG A 143 9.74 53.09 -5.70
C ARG A 143 9.96 53.54 -4.25
N ALA A 144 10.22 52.61 -3.33
CA ALA A 144 10.55 52.96 -1.95
C ALA A 144 11.93 53.63 -1.91
N GLU A 145 12.05 54.74 -1.19
CA GLU A 145 13.31 55.44 -0.96
C GLU A 145 14.27 54.51 -0.22
N ARG A 146 15.32 54.08 -0.91
CA ARG A 146 16.42 53.33 -0.29
C ARG A 146 17.44 54.33 0.24
N LYS A 147 18.00 54.06 1.42
CA LYS A 147 19.21 54.77 1.87
C LYS A 147 20.31 54.60 0.81
N PRO A 148 21.13 55.63 0.55
CA PRO A 148 22.17 55.58 -0.47
C PRO A 148 23.10 54.37 -0.29
N ASP A 149 23.65 53.88 -1.41
CA ASP A 149 24.61 52.79 -1.33
C ASP A 149 25.84 53.22 -0.52
N GLY A 150 26.28 52.37 0.41
CA GLY A 150 27.34 52.71 1.36
C GLY A 150 26.92 53.45 2.64
N TYR A 151 25.63 53.79 2.83
CA TYR A 151 25.15 54.47 4.06
C TYR A 151 25.57 53.77 5.37
N TRP A 152 25.57 52.42 5.38
CA TRP A 152 25.96 51.61 6.54
C TRP A 152 27.46 51.29 6.63
N LYS A 153 28.28 51.77 5.68
CA LYS A 153 29.75 51.71 5.77
C LYS A 153 30.32 52.83 6.63
N ILE A 154 29.51 53.84 6.96
CA ILE A 154 29.87 54.97 7.82
C ILE A 154 29.59 54.57 9.26
N LYS A 155 30.61 54.69 10.12
CA LYS A 155 30.55 54.25 11.52
C LYS A 155 29.49 55.01 12.32
N GLU A 156 29.42 56.32 12.16
CA GLU A 156 28.49 57.22 12.85
C GLU A 156 27.03 56.81 12.59
N ASN A 157 26.67 56.54 11.34
CA ASN A 157 25.32 56.10 10.95
C ASN A 157 24.93 54.78 11.63
N VAL A 158 25.88 53.86 11.76
CA VAL A 158 25.68 52.57 12.40
C VAL A 158 25.54 52.72 13.93
N PHE A 159 26.25 53.67 14.54
CA PHE A 159 26.18 53.97 15.97
C PHE A 159 24.87 54.67 16.34
N GLU A 160 24.48 55.70 15.59
CA GLU A 160 23.19 56.38 15.78
C GLU A 160 22.01 55.42 15.67
N GLU A 161 22.08 54.51 14.70
CA GLU A 161 21.06 53.47 14.53
C GLU A 161 21.08 52.46 15.68
N SER A 162 22.27 52.06 16.17
CA SER A 162 22.37 51.06 17.23
C SER A 162 21.89 51.57 18.59
N HIS A 163 21.90 52.89 18.84
CA HIS A 163 21.31 53.52 20.04
C HIS A 163 19.80 53.31 20.18
N LYS A 164 19.10 52.92 19.12
CA LYS A 164 17.66 52.61 19.15
C LYS A 164 17.34 51.27 19.84
N TYR A 165 18.37 50.47 20.15
CA TYR A 165 18.21 49.10 20.64
C TYR A 165 18.93 48.89 21.98
N ASN A 166 18.42 47.96 22.79
CA ASN A 166 18.95 47.69 24.13
C ASN A 166 19.90 46.48 24.20
N THR A 167 19.81 45.57 23.22
CA THR A 167 20.67 44.38 23.14
C THR A 167 21.26 44.23 21.74
N THR A 168 22.42 43.58 21.65
CA THR A 168 23.04 43.26 20.34
C THR A 168 22.16 42.37 19.47
N THR A 169 21.25 41.60 20.09
CA THR A 169 20.33 40.72 19.36
C THR A 169 19.18 41.52 18.74
N ASP A 170 18.64 42.50 19.46
CA ASP A 170 17.57 43.38 18.96
C ASP A 170 18.08 44.24 17.79
N PHE A 171 19.31 44.75 17.90
CA PHE A 171 19.97 45.49 16.83
C PHE A 171 20.13 44.65 15.55
N CYS A 172 20.58 43.40 15.66
CA CYS A 172 20.74 42.48 14.54
C CYS A 172 19.41 42.21 13.80
N ASN A 173 18.34 41.97 14.56
CA ASN A 173 17.04 41.61 14.00
C ASN A 173 16.34 42.79 13.31
N ALA A 174 16.48 43.99 13.88
CA ALA A 174 15.83 45.18 13.35
C ALA A 174 16.59 45.78 12.15
N ASN A 175 17.93 45.78 12.19
CA ASN A 175 18.74 46.35 11.11
C ASN A 175 20.01 45.53 10.85
N TYR A 176 19.81 44.42 10.14
CA TYR A 176 20.86 43.44 9.83
C TYR A 176 22.06 44.04 9.06
N LEU A 177 21.83 44.98 8.15
CA LEU A 177 22.90 45.59 7.36
C LEU A 177 23.82 46.46 8.23
N ALA A 178 23.26 47.25 9.13
CA ALA A 178 24.02 48.04 10.11
C ALA A 178 24.78 47.13 11.09
N TYR A 179 24.11 46.11 11.64
CA TYR A 179 24.72 45.12 12.53
C TYR A 179 25.88 44.37 11.88
N LYS A 180 25.71 43.94 10.62
CA LYS A 180 26.75 43.23 9.88
C LYS A 180 28.00 44.09 9.65
N ASN A 181 27.81 45.36 9.25
CA ASN A 181 28.95 46.28 9.12
C ASN A 181 29.64 46.52 10.47
N ALA A 182 28.88 46.65 11.56
CA ALA A 182 29.46 46.75 12.90
C ALA A 182 30.26 45.50 13.32
N LEU A 183 29.81 44.32 12.91
CA LEU A 183 30.50 43.05 13.16
C LEU A 183 31.78 42.93 12.34
N ASP A 184 31.68 43.16 11.03
CA ASP A 184 32.79 42.99 10.08
C ASP A 184 33.94 43.99 10.36
N ASN A 185 33.63 45.18 10.89
CA ASN A 185 34.62 46.20 11.25
C ASN A 185 34.97 46.24 12.75
N GLY A 186 34.48 45.29 13.55
CA GLY A 186 34.81 45.20 14.98
C GLY A 186 34.18 46.26 15.89
N TRP A 187 33.26 47.08 15.39
CA TRP A 187 32.63 48.18 16.13
C TRP A 187 31.64 47.74 17.21
N LEU A 188 31.17 46.49 17.19
CA LEU A 188 30.22 45.97 18.19
C LEU A 188 30.77 46.02 19.62
N ASP A 189 32.09 45.95 19.80
CA ASP A 189 32.71 46.01 21.12
C ASP A 189 32.74 47.44 21.70
N GLU A 190 32.69 48.45 20.84
CA GLU A 190 32.63 49.87 21.21
C GLU A 190 31.20 50.30 21.62
N MET A 191 30.18 49.54 21.22
CA MET A 191 28.77 49.81 21.53
C MET A 191 28.39 49.37 22.96
N ILE A 192 28.97 50.03 23.96
CA ILE A 192 28.86 49.66 25.39
C ILE A 192 27.43 49.70 25.94
N TRP A 193 26.50 50.40 25.29
CA TRP A 193 25.08 50.47 25.67
C TRP A 193 24.30 49.21 25.29
N LEU A 194 24.79 48.41 24.35
CA LEU A 194 24.15 47.16 23.96
C LEU A 194 24.49 46.06 24.97
N LYS A 195 23.50 45.60 25.74
CA LYS A 195 23.69 44.48 26.67
C LYS A 195 24.09 43.22 25.89
N LYS A 196 25.28 42.69 26.18
CA LYS A 196 25.76 41.41 25.63
C LYS A 196 25.06 40.26 26.36
N ASN A 197 24.35 39.42 25.63
CA ASN A 197 23.79 38.20 26.21
C ASN A 197 24.93 37.29 26.70
N ARG A 198 24.89 36.85 27.98
CA ARG A 198 25.85 35.92 28.59
C ARG A 198 25.82 34.57 27.87
N ARG A 199 26.51 34.45 26.74
CA ARG A 199 26.82 33.17 26.11
C ARG A 199 28.06 32.58 26.77
N GLN A 200 28.04 31.27 27.00
CA GLN A 200 29.23 30.53 27.44
C GLN A 200 30.38 30.80 26.44
N LYS A 201 31.58 31.09 26.95
CA LYS A 201 32.74 31.43 26.11
C LYS A 201 32.98 30.35 25.04
N ASN A 202 33.34 30.77 23.82
CA ASN A 202 33.78 29.85 22.77
C ASN A 202 34.90 28.96 23.32
N GLY A 203 34.77 27.63 23.22
CA GLY A 203 35.72 26.70 23.84
C GLY A 203 35.22 25.99 25.10
N TYR A 204 34.12 26.45 25.72
CA TYR A 204 33.65 25.91 27.00
C TYR A 204 33.30 24.41 26.95
N TRP A 205 32.69 23.95 25.85
CA TRP A 205 32.30 22.55 25.66
C TRP A 205 33.39 21.67 25.06
N GLN A 206 34.51 22.26 24.67
CA GLN A 206 35.68 21.56 24.14
C GLN A 206 36.47 20.86 25.25
N ASN A 207 36.24 21.24 26.52
CA ASN A 207 36.75 20.53 27.69
C ASN A 207 35.83 19.36 28.05
N LYS A 208 36.41 18.15 28.09
CA LYS A 208 35.71 16.89 28.39
C LYS A 208 35.04 16.90 29.77
N GLU A 209 35.69 17.48 30.77
CA GLU A 209 35.20 17.54 32.15
C GLU A 209 33.96 18.42 32.27
N ASN A 210 33.93 19.56 31.58
CA ASN A 210 32.74 20.43 31.52
C ASN A 210 31.54 19.70 30.91
N VAL A 211 31.77 18.95 29.83
CA VAL A 211 30.73 18.15 29.17
C VAL A 211 30.25 17.01 30.08
N PHE A 212 31.15 16.37 30.83
CA PHE A 212 30.79 15.29 31.76
C PHE A 212 30.00 15.82 32.97
N ASN A 213 30.43 16.93 33.54
CA ASN A 213 29.75 17.57 34.66
C ASN A 213 28.35 18.05 34.25
N GLU A 214 28.20 18.58 33.03
CA GLU A 214 26.88 18.90 32.48
C GLU A 214 26.05 17.63 32.23
N ALA A 215 26.63 16.59 31.63
CA ALA A 215 25.96 15.32 31.37
C ALA A 215 25.48 14.61 32.66
N LYS A 216 26.23 14.71 33.76
CA LYS A 216 25.87 14.16 35.09
C LYS A 216 24.62 14.79 35.70
N LYS A 217 24.22 16.00 35.27
CA LYS A 217 22.96 16.63 35.68
C LYS A 217 21.72 15.90 35.15
N TYR A 218 21.90 14.99 34.19
CA TYR A 218 20.79 14.33 33.51
C TYR A 218 20.82 12.82 33.72
N LYS A 219 19.71 12.26 34.20
CA LYS A 219 19.50 10.81 34.37
C LYS A 219 19.43 10.05 33.04
N TYR A 220 18.91 10.68 31.99
CA TYR A 220 18.69 10.06 30.67
C TYR A 220 19.45 10.77 29.56
N LYS A 221 20.06 10.00 28.64
CA LYS A 221 20.78 10.52 27.46
C LYS A 221 19.93 11.43 26.58
N SER A 222 18.61 11.18 26.49
CA SER A 222 17.68 12.03 25.74
C SER A 222 17.46 13.40 26.37
N ASP A 223 17.52 13.49 27.70
CA ASP A 223 17.33 14.75 28.41
C ASP A 223 18.62 15.59 28.35
N PHE A 224 19.79 14.95 28.36
CA PHE A 224 21.06 15.61 28.03
C PHE A 224 21.05 16.21 26.61
N HIS A 225 20.59 15.45 25.61
CA HIS A 225 20.45 15.96 24.22
C HIS A 225 19.54 17.19 24.12
N ARG A 226 18.39 17.16 24.79
CA ARG A 226 17.37 18.21 24.68
C ARG A 226 17.73 19.47 25.47
N LYS A 227 18.26 19.31 26.69
CA LYS A 227 18.49 20.41 27.62
C LYS A 227 19.89 21.01 27.53
N ALA A 228 20.88 20.24 27.06
CA ALA A 228 22.25 20.70 26.85
C ALA A 228 22.77 20.29 25.44
N PRO A 229 22.14 20.77 24.35
CA PRO A 229 22.44 20.33 22.99
C PRO A 229 23.89 20.58 22.57
N SER A 230 24.47 21.72 22.96
CA SER A 230 25.86 22.07 22.62
C SER A 230 26.88 21.12 23.27
N ALA A 231 26.64 20.73 24.52
CA ALA A 231 27.46 19.75 25.24
C ALA A 231 27.30 18.35 24.63
N TYR A 232 26.06 17.96 24.31
CA TYR A 232 25.75 16.66 23.69
C TYR A 232 26.39 16.51 22.32
N VAL A 233 26.29 17.52 21.45
CA VAL A 233 26.87 17.48 20.11
C VAL A 233 28.39 17.36 20.19
N THR A 234 29.03 18.07 21.12
CA THR A 234 30.48 17.94 21.33
C THR A 234 30.84 16.54 21.83
N ALA A 235 30.09 15.99 22.79
CA ALA A 235 30.26 14.61 23.26
C ALA A 235 30.09 13.56 22.14
N LEU A 236 29.13 13.79 21.23
CA LEU A 236 28.88 12.91 20.08
C LEU A 236 30.03 12.97 19.08
N LYS A 237 30.46 14.18 18.69
CA LYS A 237 31.55 14.38 17.71
C LYS A 237 32.89 13.83 18.19
N LYS A 238 33.14 13.88 19.50
CA LYS A 238 34.38 13.40 20.12
C LYS A 238 34.29 11.95 20.62
N GLY A 239 33.17 11.26 20.40
CA GLY A 239 32.98 9.86 20.82
C GLY A 239 32.79 9.65 22.34
N TRP A 240 32.78 10.71 23.13
CA TRP A 240 32.68 10.68 24.59
C TRP A 240 31.36 10.12 25.14
N LEU A 241 30.31 10.04 24.31
CA LEU A 241 29.03 9.45 24.71
C LEU A 241 29.13 7.95 25.10
N LEU A 242 30.16 7.23 24.64
CA LEU A 242 30.40 5.83 25.02
C LEU A 242 30.93 5.71 26.45
N GLU A 243 31.66 6.72 26.93
CA GLU A 243 32.26 6.76 28.27
C GLU A 243 31.26 7.21 29.34
N MET A 244 30.12 7.79 28.93
CA MET A 244 29.07 8.26 29.83
C MET A 244 28.12 7.12 30.22
N THR A 245 28.62 6.17 31.02
CA THR A 245 27.93 4.93 31.41
C THR A 245 26.77 5.13 32.39
N TRP A 246 26.64 6.31 33.01
CA TRP A 246 25.60 6.62 34.01
C TRP A 246 24.22 6.93 33.41
N PHE A 247 24.09 7.06 32.09
CA PHE A 247 22.78 7.28 31.48
C PHE A 247 21.91 6.04 31.56
N GLN A 248 20.76 6.16 32.21
CA GLN A 248 19.80 5.08 32.27
C GLN A 248 19.06 4.94 30.92
N PRO A 249 18.80 3.71 30.44
CA PRO A 249 17.92 3.49 29.31
C PRO A 249 16.52 4.01 29.69
N LYS A 250 15.98 4.91 28.87
CA LYS A 250 14.60 5.40 29.01
C LYS A 250 13.63 4.35 28.49
N GLY A 251 13.61 3.19 29.15
CA GLY A 251 12.83 2.01 28.80
C GLY A 251 11.98 1.61 30.00
N ASN A 252 10.74 2.11 30.01
CA ASN A 252 9.51 1.51 30.56
C ASN A 252 8.50 2.56 31.06
N GLU A 253 8.89 3.81 31.28
CA GLU A 253 7.94 4.90 31.63
C GLU A 253 7.40 5.66 30.41
N ARG A 254 7.99 5.49 29.22
CA ARG A 254 7.48 6.08 27.96
C ARG A 254 6.46 5.20 27.22
N ALA A 255 6.08 4.06 27.78
CA ALA A 255 5.05 3.20 27.20
C ALA A 255 3.61 3.60 27.59
N ILE A 256 3.43 4.63 28.42
CA ILE A 256 2.11 5.11 28.86
C ILE A 256 1.65 6.35 28.06
N GLU A 257 2.57 7.08 27.39
CA GLU A 257 2.22 8.21 26.51
C GLU A 257 2.55 7.90 25.04
N GLY A 258 1.89 6.87 24.52
CA GLY A 258 1.69 6.75 23.08
C GLY A 258 0.63 7.77 22.63
N SER A 259 0.72 8.25 21.39
CA SER A 259 -0.36 9.03 20.80
C SER A 259 -1.64 8.17 20.82
N ILE A 260 -2.72 8.68 21.39
CA ILE A 260 -4.02 7.98 21.39
C ILE A 260 -4.34 7.54 19.96
N HIS A 261 -4.46 6.23 19.74
CA HIS A 261 -4.75 5.70 18.42
C HIS A 261 -6.25 5.54 18.19
N ILE A 262 -6.65 5.88 16.97
CA ILE A 262 -8.03 5.93 16.49
C ILE A 262 -8.18 4.90 15.36
N ILE A 263 -9.18 4.04 15.46
CA ILE A 263 -9.67 3.20 14.37
C ILE A 263 -10.83 3.92 13.71
N TYR A 264 -10.81 4.05 12.40
CA TYR A 264 -11.83 4.73 11.63
C TYR A 264 -12.22 3.90 10.40
N VAL A 265 -13.35 4.26 9.79
CA VAL A 265 -13.83 3.62 8.56
C VAL A 265 -14.43 4.64 7.60
N TYR A 266 -14.13 4.52 6.31
CA TYR A 266 -14.90 5.13 5.22
C TYR A 266 -15.81 4.08 4.62
N ILE A 267 -17.05 4.43 4.33
CA ILE A 267 -18.06 3.49 3.86
C ILE A 267 -18.74 4.05 2.62
N ASP A 268 -18.81 3.25 1.56
CA ASP A 268 -19.79 3.39 0.48
C ASP A 268 -20.95 2.44 0.78
N GLU A 269 -22.08 3.02 1.19
CA GLU A 269 -23.27 2.24 1.57
C GLU A 269 -23.97 1.64 0.35
N ASP A 270 -23.86 2.25 -0.82
CA ASP A 270 -24.55 1.83 -2.05
C ASP A 270 -23.92 0.57 -2.63
N LYS A 271 -22.58 0.53 -2.67
CA LYS A 271 -21.81 -0.63 -3.17
C LYS A 271 -21.36 -1.58 -2.09
N LYS A 272 -21.70 -1.31 -0.83
CA LYS A 272 -21.21 -2.05 0.34
C LYS A 272 -19.69 -2.21 0.31
N CYS A 273 -18.98 -1.10 0.17
CA CYS A 273 -17.51 -1.08 0.27
C CYS A 273 -17.05 -0.32 1.52
N ALA A 274 -16.01 -0.80 2.19
CA ALA A 274 -15.50 -0.16 3.40
C ALA A 274 -13.97 -0.09 3.42
N TYR A 275 -13.41 1.03 3.83
CA TYR A 275 -12.00 1.18 4.16
C TYR A 275 -11.87 1.33 5.66
N VAL A 276 -11.32 0.33 6.35
CA VAL A 276 -11.00 0.43 7.79
C VAL A 276 -9.52 0.77 7.93
N GLY A 277 -9.19 1.79 8.72
CA GLY A 277 -7.81 2.21 8.93
C GLY A 277 -7.56 2.66 10.36
N ALA A 278 -6.29 2.74 10.73
CA ALA A 278 -5.88 3.22 12.03
C ALA A 278 -4.86 4.37 11.95
N THR A 279 -5.00 5.38 12.80
CA THR A 279 -4.12 6.58 12.82
C THR A 279 -3.97 7.12 14.24
N ASN A 280 -2.96 7.94 14.50
CA ASN A 280 -2.85 8.77 15.71
C ASN A 280 -3.28 10.23 15.49
N ASN A 281 -3.52 10.62 14.24
CA ASN A 281 -4.00 11.94 13.87
C ASN A 281 -4.98 11.79 12.71
N ILE A 282 -6.28 11.91 13.02
CA ILE A 282 -7.35 11.66 12.06
C ILE A 282 -7.53 12.82 11.08
N GLU A 283 -7.24 14.05 11.49
CA GLU A 283 -7.32 15.23 10.63
C GLU A 283 -6.29 15.16 9.50
N ARG A 284 -5.04 14.84 9.83
CA ARG A 284 -3.98 14.61 8.82
C ARG A 284 -4.37 13.47 7.88
N ARG A 285 -4.90 12.37 8.42
CA ARG A 285 -5.22 11.18 7.64
C ARG A 285 -6.43 11.38 6.72
N ASP A 286 -7.44 12.12 7.15
CA ASP A 286 -8.58 12.52 6.32
C ASP A 286 -8.16 13.49 5.21
N TYR A 287 -7.28 14.44 5.51
CA TYR A 287 -6.67 15.29 4.46
C TYR A 287 -5.98 14.46 3.39
N GLU A 288 -5.17 13.46 3.78
CA GLU A 288 -4.52 12.55 2.83
C GLU A 288 -5.55 11.76 1.98
N HIS A 289 -6.56 11.17 2.62
CA HIS A 289 -7.64 10.42 1.94
C HIS A 289 -8.45 11.27 0.95
N ARG A 290 -8.50 12.59 1.13
CA ARG A 290 -9.25 13.53 0.28
C ARG A 290 -8.40 14.21 -0.79
N THR A 291 -7.09 14.26 -0.64
CA THR A 291 -6.21 15.08 -1.52
C THR A 291 -5.15 14.28 -2.25
N GLN A 292 -4.73 13.12 -1.73
CA GLN A 292 -3.64 12.35 -2.32
C GLN A 292 -4.18 11.40 -3.39
N SER A 293 -3.86 11.69 -4.65
CA SER A 293 -4.28 10.87 -5.80
C SER A 293 -3.81 9.42 -5.75
N ASN A 294 -2.77 9.13 -4.95
CA ASN A 294 -2.25 7.78 -4.77
C ASN A 294 -2.93 6.97 -3.65
N ASP A 295 -3.73 7.59 -2.79
CA ASP A 295 -4.39 6.94 -1.66
C ASP A 295 -5.57 6.04 -2.10
N THR A 296 -5.80 4.95 -1.38
CA THR A 296 -6.81 3.94 -1.71
C THR A 296 -8.25 4.45 -1.63
N VAL A 297 -8.56 5.29 -0.64
CA VAL A 297 -9.91 5.85 -0.47
C VAL A 297 -10.16 6.88 -1.57
N PHE A 298 -9.18 7.75 -1.83
CA PHE A 298 -9.26 8.74 -2.90
C PHE A 298 -9.52 8.06 -4.26
N LYS A 299 -8.70 7.06 -4.62
CA LYS A 299 -8.83 6.32 -5.88
C LYS A 299 -10.18 5.66 -6.05
N TYR A 300 -10.69 5.03 -4.98
CA TYR A 300 -11.98 4.35 -5.04
C TYR A 300 -13.12 5.32 -5.33
N PHE A 301 -13.28 6.37 -4.51
CA PHE A 301 -14.38 7.32 -4.67
C PHE A 301 -14.25 8.16 -5.95
N ALA A 302 -13.04 8.51 -6.38
CA ALA A 302 -12.81 9.17 -7.66
C ALA A 302 -13.19 8.29 -8.87
N ASN A 303 -12.94 6.98 -8.82
CA ASN A 303 -13.35 6.05 -9.89
C ASN A 303 -14.86 5.83 -9.92
N GLU A 304 -15.53 5.99 -8.78
CA GLU A 304 -16.97 5.88 -8.64
C GLU A 304 -17.71 7.20 -8.94
N ASP A 305 -16.96 8.26 -9.29
CA ASP A 305 -17.46 9.63 -9.50
C ASP A 305 -18.26 10.16 -8.29
N LYS A 306 -17.81 9.79 -7.08
CA LYS A 306 -18.40 10.18 -5.80
C LYS A 306 -17.41 10.99 -4.96
N ASP A 307 -17.93 11.92 -4.19
CA ASP A 307 -17.12 12.60 -3.18
C ASP A 307 -16.75 11.64 -2.03
N VAL A 308 -15.53 11.76 -1.51
CA VAL A 308 -15.08 10.96 -0.37
C VAL A 308 -15.98 11.26 0.84
N PRO A 309 -16.69 10.26 1.39
CA PRO A 309 -17.61 10.47 2.50
C PRO A 309 -16.85 10.84 3.77
N LYS A 310 -17.58 11.31 4.79
CA LYS A 310 -16.96 11.53 6.10
C LYS A 310 -16.66 10.19 6.77
N TYR A 311 -15.45 10.01 7.28
CA TYR A 311 -15.09 8.82 8.05
C TYR A 311 -15.93 8.71 9.32
N LYS A 312 -16.14 7.48 9.78
CA LYS A 312 -16.71 7.16 11.09
C LYS A 312 -15.59 6.65 11.99
N ILE A 313 -15.47 7.19 13.19
CA ILE A 313 -14.54 6.66 14.19
C ILE A 313 -15.19 5.43 14.85
N LEU A 314 -14.46 4.32 14.86
CA LEU A 314 -14.89 3.04 15.42
C LEU A 314 -14.42 2.86 16.87
N ARG A 315 -13.17 3.22 17.16
CA ARG A 315 -12.55 3.15 18.50
C ARG A 315 -11.49 4.23 18.65
N GLU A 316 -11.34 4.73 19.88
CA GLU A 316 -10.32 5.71 20.27
C GLU A 316 -9.65 5.24 21.57
N GLY A 317 -8.57 5.90 21.99
CA GLY A 317 -7.90 5.59 23.26
C GLY A 317 -6.96 4.39 23.22
N LEU A 318 -6.62 3.85 22.05
CA LEU A 318 -5.90 2.58 21.95
C LEU A 318 -4.38 2.77 22.04
N THR A 319 -3.72 1.82 22.70
CA THR A 319 -2.27 1.66 22.60
C THR A 319 -1.86 1.16 21.20
N VAL A 320 -0.57 1.21 20.88
CA VAL A 320 -0.05 0.77 19.56
C VAL A 320 -0.40 -0.70 19.26
N VAL A 321 -0.35 -1.58 20.27
CA VAL A 321 -0.61 -3.01 20.12
C VAL A 321 -2.11 -3.27 20.00
N GLU A 322 -2.92 -2.63 20.85
CA GLU A 322 -4.38 -2.72 20.78
C GLU A 322 -4.92 -2.19 19.47
N ARG A 323 -4.35 -1.10 18.95
CA ARG A 323 -4.68 -0.55 17.63
C ARG A 323 -4.56 -1.59 16.52
N GLN A 324 -3.49 -2.39 16.52
CA GLN A 324 -3.26 -3.41 15.49
C GLN A 324 -4.28 -4.56 15.58
N ARG A 325 -4.64 -4.96 16.80
CA ARG A 325 -5.71 -5.95 17.03
C ARG A 325 -7.06 -5.41 16.59
N GLU A 326 -7.40 -4.19 17.03
CA GLU A 326 -8.68 -3.56 16.76
C GLU A 326 -8.87 -3.19 15.28
N GLU A 327 -7.84 -2.69 14.59
CA GLU A 327 -7.91 -2.46 13.14
C GLU A 327 -8.27 -3.74 12.38
N ARG A 328 -7.68 -4.87 12.79
CA ARG A 328 -7.96 -6.18 12.19
C ARG A 328 -9.35 -6.70 12.56
N ILE A 329 -9.74 -6.61 13.84
CA ILE A 329 -11.08 -7.01 14.31
C ILE A 329 -12.16 -6.21 13.58
N GLN A 330 -12.01 -4.90 13.49
CA GLN A 330 -12.95 -4.03 12.79
C GLN A 330 -12.96 -4.30 11.28
N SER A 331 -11.80 -4.52 10.65
CA SER A 331 -11.75 -4.92 9.23
C SER A 331 -12.50 -6.24 8.99
N LEU A 332 -12.26 -7.25 9.82
CA LEU A 332 -12.97 -8.55 9.75
C LEU A 332 -14.47 -8.39 10.02
N TYR A 333 -14.85 -7.52 10.96
CA TYR A 333 -16.26 -7.23 11.25
C TYR A 333 -16.96 -6.63 10.02
N TYR A 334 -16.37 -5.64 9.37
CA TYR A 334 -16.94 -5.05 8.15
C TYR A 334 -17.01 -6.06 6.99
N ARG A 335 -16.02 -6.94 6.83
CA ARG A 335 -15.99 -7.94 5.76
C ARG A 335 -16.90 -9.14 6.01
N ASP A 336 -16.78 -9.76 7.16
CA ASP A 336 -17.35 -11.09 7.45
C ASP A 336 -18.73 -11.00 8.11
N ILE A 337 -18.99 -9.93 8.87
CA ILE A 337 -20.26 -9.73 9.59
C ILE A 337 -21.18 -8.77 8.86
N LEU A 338 -20.65 -7.66 8.35
CA LEU A 338 -21.44 -6.66 7.61
C LEU A 338 -21.43 -6.90 6.09
N HIS A 339 -20.65 -7.87 5.61
CA HIS A 339 -20.54 -8.25 4.19
C HIS A 339 -20.09 -7.11 3.24
N TYR A 340 -19.26 -6.18 3.73
CA TYR A 340 -18.66 -5.14 2.91
C TYR A 340 -17.41 -5.66 2.19
N THR A 341 -17.24 -5.25 0.94
CA THR A 341 -15.97 -5.44 0.23
C THR A 341 -14.94 -4.45 0.79
N LEU A 342 -13.86 -4.95 1.36
CA LEU A 342 -12.83 -4.07 1.93
C LEU A 342 -11.95 -3.44 0.86
N LEU A 343 -11.76 -2.13 0.97
CA LEU A 343 -10.86 -1.35 0.11
C LEU A 343 -9.40 -1.44 0.56
N ASN A 344 -9.17 -1.67 1.85
CA ASN A 344 -7.84 -1.92 2.42
C ASN A 344 -7.45 -3.40 2.29
N ASN A 345 -6.16 -3.69 2.11
CA ASN A 345 -5.67 -5.06 2.09
C ASN A 345 -5.65 -5.63 3.52
N ILE A 346 -6.59 -6.52 3.84
CA ILE A 346 -6.70 -7.11 5.19
C ILE A 346 -5.48 -7.92 5.61
N ASN A 347 -4.70 -8.45 4.67
CA ASN A 347 -3.46 -9.19 4.95
C ASN A 347 -2.30 -8.24 5.35
N ALA A 348 -2.49 -6.92 5.22
CA ALA A 348 -1.58 -5.89 5.71
C ALA A 348 -2.00 -5.31 7.09
N THR A 349 -3.03 -5.87 7.73
CA THR A 349 -3.55 -5.46 9.06
C THR A 349 -3.41 -6.59 10.10
N GLY A 350 -3.16 -6.24 11.36
CA GLY A 350 -2.92 -7.18 12.47
C GLY A 350 -1.58 -6.96 13.18
N GLU A 351 -1.39 -7.65 14.30
CA GLU A 351 -0.14 -7.54 15.08
C GLU A 351 1.07 -7.80 14.19
N ASN A 352 2.02 -6.86 14.21
CA ASN A 352 3.27 -6.93 13.45
C ASN A 352 3.17 -6.84 11.91
N THR A 353 2.09 -6.28 11.35
CA THR A 353 1.95 -5.92 9.92
C THR A 353 2.07 -4.41 9.67
N GLY A 354 2.44 -4.05 8.44
CA GLY A 354 3.24 -2.87 8.05
C GLY A 354 2.57 -1.49 8.07
N SER A 355 1.88 -1.13 9.16
CA SER A 355 1.30 0.23 9.34
C SER A 355 2.21 1.19 10.16
N LEU A 356 3.37 0.73 10.63
CA LEU A 356 4.34 1.58 11.31
C LEU A 356 5.44 1.99 10.33
N GLY A 357 5.31 3.19 9.77
CA GLY A 357 6.39 3.84 9.05
C GLY A 357 7.66 3.88 9.91
N SER A 358 8.71 3.23 9.42
CA SER A 358 10.14 3.52 9.63
C SER A 358 10.70 3.81 11.03
N LEU A 359 10.10 3.40 12.16
CA LEU A 359 10.66 3.76 13.49
C LEU A 359 10.66 2.70 14.59
N VAL A 360 10.48 1.41 14.26
CA VAL A 360 10.83 0.31 15.17
C VAL A 360 11.41 -0.85 14.36
N TYR A 361 12.70 -1.16 14.57
CA TYR A 361 13.29 -2.39 14.03
C TYR A 361 12.66 -3.59 14.74
N LYS A 362 11.62 -4.17 14.12
CA LYS A 362 10.94 -5.40 14.57
C LYS A 362 11.94 -6.54 14.86
N TRP A 363 13.00 -6.58 14.07
CA TRP A 363 14.04 -7.60 14.11
C TRP A 363 15.40 -6.96 14.44
N THR A 364 15.84 -7.08 15.69
CA THR A 364 17.26 -6.83 16.05
C THR A 364 18.07 -8.10 15.80
N ARG A 365 19.39 -8.00 15.60
CA ARG A 365 20.25 -9.19 15.37
C ARG A 365 20.01 -10.31 16.40
N SER A 366 19.92 -9.95 17.68
CA SER A 366 19.64 -10.91 18.78
C SER A 366 18.22 -11.49 18.78
N LYS A 367 17.22 -10.79 18.22
CA LYS A 367 15.87 -11.34 18.05
C LYS A 367 15.79 -12.27 16.83
N VAL A 368 16.53 -11.95 15.77
CA VAL A 368 16.66 -12.81 14.59
C VAL A 368 17.28 -14.15 14.99
N ILE A 369 18.32 -14.15 15.84
CA ILE A 369 18.96 -15.38 16.34
C ILE A 369 17.97 -16.23 17.15
N ARG A 370 17.33 -15.65 18.17
CA ARG A 370 16.34 -16.37 19.01
C ARG A 370 15.16 -16.92 18.23
N GLU A 371 14.74 -16.22 17.17
CA GLU A 371 13.67 -16.71 16.31
C GLU A 371 14.17 -17.82 15.37
N ALA A 372 15.39 -17.70 14.83
CA ALA A 372 16.00 -18.71 13.96
C ALA A 372 16.27 -20.04 14.67
N GLU A 373 16.61 -20.02 15.97
CA GLU A 373 16.82 -21.22 16.81
C GLU A 373 15.62 -22.16 16.88
N LYS A 374 14.40 -21.65 16.63
CA LYS A 374 13.17 -22.45 16.62
C LYS A 374 13.05 -23.38 15.41
N TYR A 375 13.88 -23.18 14.39
CA TYR A 375 13.78 -23.89 13.11
C TYR A 375 15.05 -24.71 12.85
N LYS A 376 14.89 -25.81 12.13
CA LYS A 376 16.03 -26.70 11.81
C LYS A 376 16.60 -26.40 10.43
N THR A 377 15.80 -25.87 9.52
CA THR A 377 16.23 -25.54 8.15
C THR A 377 15.94 -24.09 7.78
N PRO A 378 16.72 -23.49 6.87
CA PRO A 378 16.42 -22.16 6.35
C PRO A 378 15.04 -22.05 5.69
N THR A 379 14.56 -23.14 5.08
CA THR A 379 13.26 -23.17 4.42
C THR A 379 12.13 -23.11 5.43
N GLU A 380 12.23 -23.83 6.55
CA GLU A 380 11.29 -23.70 7.66
C GLU A 380 11.33 -22.30 8.25
N PHE A 381 12.52 -21.74 8.45
CA PHE A 381 12.69 -20.38 8.95
C PHE A 381 12.05 -19.34 8.01
N PHE A 382 12.26 -19.46 6.70
CA PHE A 382 11.61 -18.62 5.69
C PHE A 382 10.08 -18.79 5.67
N THR A 383 9.61 -20.04 5.70
CA THR A 383 8.17 -20.34 5.52
C THR A 383 7.36 -19.91 6.75
N ASN A 384 7.91 -20.12 7.94
CA ASN A 384 7.22 -19.86 9.21
C ASN A 384 7.54 -18.46 9.77
N SER A 385 8.68 -17.87 9.41
CA SER A 385 9.13 -16.56 9.92
C SER A 385 9.83 -15.72 8.84
N ALA A 386 9.17 -15.55 7.69
CA ALA A 386 9.67 -14.78 6.53
C ALA A 386 10.23 -13.40 6.91
N GLY A 387 9.59 -12.70 7.87
CA GLY A 387 10.06 -11.38 8.30
C GLY A 387 11.40 -11.42 9.06
N ALA A 388 11.64 -12.43 9.91
CA ALA A 388 12.91 -12.59 10.61
C ALA A 388 14.01 -13.02 9.65
N TYR A 389 13.64 -13.89 8.71
CA TYR A 389 14.47 -14.37 7.64
C TYR A 389 14.96 -13.23 6.72
N ASP A 390 14.07 -12.33 6.30
CA ASP A 390 14.42 -11.16 5.49
C ASP A 390 15.33 -10.19 6.27
N ALA A 391 15.12 -10.06 7.59
CA ALA A 391 16.01 -9.28 8.45
C ALA A 391 17.40 -9.94 8.59
N ALA A 392 17.47 -11.27 8.69
CA ALA A 392 18.72 -12.02 8.71
C ALA A 392 19.55 -11.81 7.43
N LEU A 393 18.90 -11.81 6.26
CA LEU A 393 19.52 -11.48 4.98
C LEU A 393 20.03 -10.04 4.96
N LYS A 394 19.20 -9.09 5.40
CA LYS A 394 19.58 -7.66 5.47
C LYS A 394 20.80 -7.42 6.37
N TYR A 395 20.93 -8.18 7.46
CA TYR A 395 22.06 -8.08 8.38
C TYR A 395 23.27 -8.93 8.00
N LYS A 396 23.21 -9.66 6.87
CA LYS A 396 24.25 -10.60 6.43
C LYS A 396 24.53 -11.71 7.44
N MET A 397 23.51 -12.12 8.20
CA MET A 397 23.59 -13.16 9.23
C MET A 397 23.26 -14.56 8.70
N MET A 398 22.78 -14.68 7.47
CA MET A 398 22.52 -15.97 6.84
C MET A 398 23.83 -16.61 6.38
N ASN A 399 24.74 -16.94 7.30
CA ASN A 399 26.01 -17.59 7.00
C ASN A 399 26.28 -18.74 7.96
N LYS A 400 27.30 -19.57 7.63
CA LYS A 400 27.67 -20.74 8.43
C LYS A 400 28.19 -20.37 9.82
N GLU A 401 28.75 -19.16 9.98
CA GLU A 401 29.26 -18.67 11.27
C GLU A 401 28.13 -18.35 12.24
N THR A 402 27.04 -17.76 11.74
CA THR A 402 25.93 -17.28 12.57
C THR A 402 24.84 -18.34 12.75
N PHE A 403 24.55 -19.15 11.72
CA PHE A 403 23.55 -20.22 11.78
C PHE A 403 24.12 -21.57 11.31
N PRO A 404 25.14 -22.13 11.97
CA PRO A 404 25.83 -23.35 11.50
C PRO A 404 24.88 -24.54 11.28
N TRP A 405 23.81 -24.67 12.07
CA TRP A 405 22.85 -25.77 11.99
C TRP A 405 21.98 -25.75 10.71
N PHE A 406 21.77 -24.57 10.11
CA PHE A 406 21.00 -24.42 8.88
C PHE A 406 21.72 -24.93 7.63
N TYR A 407 23.05 -24.89 7.62
CA TYR A 407 23.87 -25.12 6.42
C TYR A 407 24.49 -26.52 6.35
N SER A 408 23.97 -27.46 7.14
CA SER A 408 24.43 -28.85 7.10
C SER A 408 24.20 -29.52 5.74
N LYS A 409 23.21 -29.08 4.94
CA LYS A 409 22.89 -29.70 3.62
C LYS A 409 22.41 -28.78 2.48
N ARG A 410 21.88 -27.56 2.69
CA ARG A 410 21.36 -26.71 1.59
C ARG A 410 21.32 -25.21 1.94
N MET A 411 21.55 -24.35 0.94
CA MET A 411 21.46 -22.89 1.10
C MET A 411 19.99 -22.38 1.19
N PRO A 412 19.76 -21.25 1.87
CA PRO A 412 18.45 -20.67 2.10
C PRO A 412 17.65 -20.17 0.87
N PRO A 413 16.30 -20.11 0.92
CA PRO A 413 15.48 -19.50 -0.14
C PRO A 413 15.85 -18.03 -0.45
N ARG A 414 15.99 -17.63 -1.71
CA ARG A 414 16.44 -16.28 -2.13
C ARG A 414 17.90 -15.94 -1.82
N TRP A 415 18.67 -16.83 -1.20
CA TRP A 415 20.11 -16.66 -1.00
C TRP A 415 20.83 -16.32 -2.31
N TRP A 416 20.48 -17.03 -3.38
CA TRP A 416 21.03 -16.87 -4.73
C TRP A 416 20.46 -15.68 -5.51
N ASN A 417 19.48 -14.94 -4.98
CA ASN A 417 18.98 -13.72 -5.64
C ASN A 417 19.94 -12.52 -5.44
N VAL A 418 20.90 -12.65 -4.53
CA VAL A 418 21.92 -11.65 -4.26
C VAL A 418 23.13 -11.96 -5.15
N LYS A 419 23.55 -10.98 -5.94
CA LYS A 419 24.58 -11.14 -6.98
C LYS A 419 25.92 -11.57 -6.40
N GLU A 420 26.31 -10.96 -5.28
CA GLU A 420 27.58 -11.20 -4.60
C GLU A 420 27.72 -12.66 -4.16
N HIS A 421 26.66 -13.27 -3.60
CA HIS A 421 26.69 -14.66 -3.16
C HIS A 421 26.88 -15.64 -4.32
N VAL A 422 26.23 -15.37 -5.46
CA VAL A 422 26.39 -16.19 -6.66
C VAL A 422 27.81 -16.07 -7.20
N PHE A 423 28.39 -14.86 -7.16
CA PHE A 423 29.74 -14.60 -7.65
C PHE A 423 30.80 -15.26 -6.76
N GLU A 424 30.67 -15.15 -5.45
CA GLU A 424 31.55 -15.83 -4.48
C GLU A 424 31.51 -17.35 -4.63
N GLU A 425 30.32 -17.94 -4.81
CA GLU A 425 30.20 -19.38 -5.03
C GLU A 425 30.78 -19.80 -6.40
N SER A 426 30.53 -19.02 -7.45
CA SER A 426 31.02 -19.32 -8.81
C SER A 426 32.55 -19.38 -8.89
N LYS A 427 33.26 -18.58 -8.10
CA LYS A 427 34.73 -18.55 -8.06
C LYS A 427 35.37 -19.86 -7.55
N LYS A 428 34.58 -20.75 -6.93
CA LYS A 428 35.05 -22.08 -6.50
C LYS A 428 35.21 -23.07 -7.65
N TYR A 429 34.71 -22.73 -8.84
CA TYR A 429 34.70 -23.60 -10.01
C TYR A 429 35.55 -23.01 -11.13
N LYS A 430 36.11 -23.87 -11.98
CA LYS A 430 36.95 -23.46 -13.11
C LYS A 430 36.14 -23.25 -14.40
N THR A 431 35.09 -24.04 -14.61
CA THR A 431 34.29 -23.99 -15.84
C THR A 431 32.81 -23.77 -15.55
N TRP A 432 32.11 -23.20 -16.52
CA TRP A 432 30.67 -22.91 -16.44
C TRP A 432 29.83 -24.18 -16.23
N ASN A 433 30.27 -25.30 -16.80
CA ASN A 433 29.61 -26.59 -16.68
C ASN A 433 29.84 -27.21 -15.29
N ASP A 434 31.05 -27.08 -14.75
CA ASP A 434 31.35 -27.47 -13.36
C ASP A 434 30.50 -26.70 -12.35
N PHE A 435 30.32 -25.40 -12.58
CA PHE A 435 29.44 -24.56 -11.78
C PHE A 435 27.97 -25.02 -11.83
N PHE A 436 27.48 -25.44 -13.00
CA PHE A 436 26.13 -26.00 -13.15
C PHE A 436 25.95 -27.28 -12.34
N TRP A 437 26.86 -28.24 -12.46
CA TRP A 437 26.70 -29.55 -11.82
C TRP A 437 26.89 -29.51 -10.31
N LYS A 438 27.89 -28.75 -9.84
CA LYS A 438 28.25 -28.71 -8.42
C LYS A 438 27.47 -27.65 -7.64
N ALA A 439 26.98 -26.59 -8.30
CA ALA A 439 26.20 -25.51 -7.68
C ALA A 439 25.03 -25.04 -8.56
N SER A 440 24.21 -25.99 -9.03
CA SER A 440 23.06 -25.75 -9.93
C SER A 440 22.15 -24.58 -9.51
N ALA A 441 21.84 -24.45 -8.22
CA ALA A 441 20.97 -23.38 -7.73
C ALA A 441 21.55 -21.96 -7.92
N ALA A 442 22.87 -21.81 -7.72
CA ALA A 442 23.57 -20.56 -7.95
C ALA A 442 23.68 -20.27 -9.45
N HIS A 443 24.00 -21.31 -10.25
CA HIS A 443 24.08 -21.24 -11.71
C HIS A 443 22.77 -20.81 -12.36
N PHE A 444 21.63 -21.42 -11.97
CA PHE A 444 20.32 -21.02 -12.47
C PHE A 444 19.98 -19.57 -12.14
N SER A 445 20.40 -19.08 -10.97
CA SER A 445 20.19 -17.69 -10.60
C SER A 445 21.02 -16.74 -11.48
N ALA A 446 22.29 -17.08 -11.73
CA ALA A 446 23.17 -16.35 -12.64
C ALA A 446 22.54 -16.21 -14.05
N ARG A 447 21.99 -17.31 -14.60
CA ARG A 447 21.30 -17.30 -15.89
C ARG A 447 20.02 -16.48 -15.88
N LYS A 448 19.18 -16.66 -14.86
CA LYS A 448 17.91 -15.93 -14.69
C LYS A 448 18.12 -14.42 -14.67
N HIS A 449 19.17 -13.96 -14.00
CA HIS A 449 19.50 -12.54 -13.85
C HIS A 449 20.49 -12.01 -14.90
N LYS A 450 20.86 -12.83 -15.89
CA LYS A 450 21.80 -12.48 -16.98
C LYS A 450 23.18 -12.03 -16.50
N TRP A 451 23.69 -12.61 -15.41
CA TRP A 451 25.02 -12.31 -14.88
C TRP A 451 26.16 -13.13 -15.52
N GLU A 452 25.84 -14.03 -16.44
CA GLU A 452 26.80 -14.93 -17.11
C GLU A 452 27.94 -14.16 -17.79
N SER A 453 27.63 -13.07 -18.51
CA SER A 453 28.63 -12.26 -19.21
C SER A 453 29.62 -11.55 -18.28
N GLU A 454 29.29 -11.42 -16.99
CA GLU A 454 30.14 -10.76 -15.98
C GLU A 454 31.06 -11.75 -15.25
N MET A 455 30.81 -13.06 -15.38
CA MET A 455 31.59 -14.12 -14.72
C MET A 455 32.78 -14.56 -15.58
N THR A 456 33.69 -13.63 -15.86
CA THR A 456 34.82 -13.83 -16.79
C THR A 456 35.85 -14.86 -16.32
N TRP A 457 35.82 -15.27 -15.05
CA TRP A 457 36.70 -16.31 -14.49
C TRP A 457 36.23 -17.74 -14.76
N LEU A 458 35.01 -17.93 -15.28
CA LEU A 458 34.50 -19.26 -15.65
C LEU A 458 34.76 -19.55 -17.14
N ALA A 459 35.63 -20.52 -17.41
CA ALA A 459 35.83 -21.02 -18.76
C ALA A 459 34.53 -21.65 -19.29
N HIS A 460 34.13 -21.31 -20.51
CA HIS A 460 32.97 -21.90 -21.14
C HIS A 460 33.41 -23.09 -21.98
N ASP A 461 33.21 -24.30 -21.48
CA ASP A 461 33.45 -25.56 -22.21
C ASP A 461 32.38 -25.73 -23.29
N ARG A 462 32.38 -24.88 -24.31
CA ARG A 462 31.58 -25.09 -25.50
C ARG A 462 32.33 -26.10 -26.36
N ALA A 463 31.76 -27.29 -26.50
CA ALA A 463 32.18 -28.20 -27.57
C ALA A 463 32.14 -27.42 -28.89
N THR A 464 33.15 -27.60 -29.74
CA THR A 464 33.21 -26.95 -31.04
C THR A 464 31.92 -27.21 -31.82
N GLN A 465 31.45 -26.20 -32.55
CA GLN A 465 30.21 -26.28 -33.31
C GLN A 465 30.29 -27.46 -34.29
N GLY A 466 29.46 -28.50 -34.10
CA GLY A 466 29.52 -29.74 -34.88
C GLY A 466 29.90 -31.01 -34.10
N TYR A 467 30.36 -30.90 -32.84
CA TYR A 467 30.89 -32.04 -32.09
C TYR A 467 29.89 -33.18 -31.82
N TRP A 468 28.63 -32.84 -31.52
CA TRP A 468 27.57 -33.82 -31.21
C TRP A 468 26.80 -34.30 -32.45
N GLN A 469 27.13 -33.77 -33.62
CA GLN A 469 26.60 -34.19 -34.91
C GLN A 469 27.35 -35.43 -35.47
N ASN A 470 28.36 -35.95 -34.74
CA ASN A 470 29.00 -37.22 -35.02
C ASN A 470 28.38 -38.34 -34.16
N GLU A 471 27.91 -39.41 -34.82
CA GLU A 471 27.31 -40.57 -34.17
C GLU A 471 28.24 -41.25 -33.15
N GLU A 472 29.54 -41.36 -33.46
CA GLU A 472 30.53 -42.06 -32.64
C GLU A 472 30.73 -41.35 -31.29
N HIS A 473 30.78 -40.01 -31.29
CA HIS A 473 30.90 -39.21 -30.08
C HIS A 473 29.67 -39.37 -29.18
N VAL A 474 28.47 -39.47 -29.76
CA VAL A 474 27.22 -39.66 -29.03
C VAL A 474 27.15 -41.05 -28.39
N ILE A 475 27.58 -42.09 -29.13
CA ILE A 475 27.63 -43.47 -28.62
C ILE A 475 28.66 -43.59 -27.49
N GLU A 476 29.85 -43.03 -27.64
CA GLU A 476 30.89 -43.08 -26.62
C GLU A 476 30.45 -42.36 -25.33
N GLU A 477 29.85 -41.19 -25.45
CA GLU A 477 29.32 -40.44 -24.30
C GLU A 477 28.16 -41.20 -23.61
N SER A 478 27.34 -41.91 -24.37
CA SER A 478 26.19 -42.65 -23.85
C SER A 478 26.56 -43.81 -22.92
N LYS A 479 27.78 -44.37 -23.04
CA LYS A 479 28.29 -45.46 -22.19
C LYS A 479 28.39 -45.06 -20.71
N LYS A 480 28.44 -43.76 -20.41
CA LYS A 480 28.48 -43.21 -19.05
C LYS A 480 27.13 -43.33 -18.31
N TYR A 481 26.05 -43.70 -19.00
CA TYR A 481 24.69 -43.68 -18.45
C TYR A 481 24.00 -45.04 -18.61
N SER A 482 23.18 -45.40 -17.61
CA SER A 482 22.48 -46.70 -17.56
C SER A 482 20.99 -46.62 -17.87
N THR A 483 20.39 -45.42 -17.85
CA THR A 483 18.97 -45.22 -18.17
C THR A 483 18.76 -44.01 -19.08
N ARG A 484 17.67 -44.01 -19.87
CA ARG A 484 17.35 -42.89 -20.76
C ARG A 484 17.22 -41.57 -20.00
N THR A 485 16.70 -41.61 -18.78
CA THR A 485 16.57 -40.45 -17.90
C THR A 485 17.91 -39.93 -17.40
N ASP A 486 18.87 -40.81 -17.13
CA ASP A 486 20.20 -40.39 -16.67
C ASP A 486 21.00 -39.82 -17.83
N PHE A 487 20.87 -40.40 -19.03
CA PHE A 487 21.48 -39.88 -20.26
C PHE A 487 20.95 -38.49 -20.63
N PHE A 488 19.63 -38.30 -20.61
CA PHE A 488 19.00 -37.00 -20.86
C PHE A 488 19.47 -35.91 -19.91
N LYS A 489 19.66 -36.26 -18.62
CA LYS A 489 20.14 -35.32 -17.61
C LYS A 489 21.61 -35.01 -17.83
N GLY A 490 22.46 -36.02 -18.02
CA GLY A 490 23.90 -35.87 -18.08
C GLY A 490 24.42 -35.19 -19.35
N CYS A 491 23.87 -35.53 -20.52
CA CYS A 491 24.24 -34.90 -21.78
C CYS A 491 23.03 -34.73 -22.71
N HIS A 492 22.31 -33.61 -22.54
CA HIS A 492 21.10 -33.31 -23.29
C HIS A 492 21.33 -33.23 -24.82
N ALA A 493 22.46 -32.65 -25.24
CA ALA A 493 22.79 -32.52 -26.67
C ALA A 493 23.03 -33.87 -27.36
N ALA A 494 23.76 -34.78 -26.71
CA ALA A 494 23.97 -36.15 -27.20
C ALA A 494 22.68 -36.96 -27.17
N TYR A 495 21.87 -36.81 -26.12
CA TYR A 495 20.55 -37.44 -26.02
C TYR A 495 19.60 -37.00 -27.14
N ASP A 496 19.54 -35.70 -27.44
CA ASP A 496 18.66 -35.17 -28.48
C ASP A 496 19.07 -35.67 -29.87
N TYR A 497 20.37 -35.78 -30.15
CA TYR A 497 20.86 -36.37 -31.39
C TYR A 497 20.50 -37.86 -31.48
N ALA A 498 20.75 -38.62 -30.40
CA ALA A 498 20.37 -40.03 -30.29
C ALA A 498 18.86 -40.26 -30.49
N PHE A 499 18.02 -39.37 -29.95
CA PHE A 499 16.58 -39.43 -30.10
C PHE A 499 16.14 -39.13 -31.52
N LYS A 500 16.66 -38.05 -32.14
CA LYS A 500 16.29 -37.63 -33.50
C LYS A 500 16.74 -38.63 -34.58
N HIS A 501 17.90 -39.24 -34.39
CA HIS A 501 18.48 -40.21 -35.34
C HIS A 501 18.21 -41.68 -34.95
N ASN A 502 17.35 -41.92 -33.95
CA ASN A 502 16.92 -43.24 -33.50
C ASN A 502 18.07 -44.22 -33.18
N LEU A 503 19.14 -43.72 -32.54
CA LEU A 503 20.36 -44.48 -32.27
C LEU A 503 20.23 -45.48 -31.11
N TRP A 504 19.03 -45.67 -30.54
CA TRP A 504 18.79 -46.50 -29.36
C TRP A 504 19.19 -47.96 -29.54
N ALA A 505 19.06 -48.51 -30.76
CA ALA A 505 19.48 -49.87 -31.07
C ALA A 505 21.00 -50.06 -30.92
N LYS A 506 21.78 -49.01 -31.14
CA LYS A 506 23.25 -49.00 -30.99
C LYS A 506 23.70 -48.73 -29.55
N MET A 507 22.76 -48.49 -28.62
CA MET A 507 23.01 -48.22 -27.20
C MET A 507 22.21 -49.17 -26.27
N PRO A 508 22.43 -50.49 -26.33
CA PRO A 508 21.63 -51.49 -25.61
C PRO A 508 21.75 -51.41 -24.07
N TRP A 509 22.79 -50.77 -23.54
CA TRP A 509 22.99 -50.60 -22.09
C TRP A 509 22.05 -49.58 -21.44
N ILE A 510 21.33 -48.75 -22.22
CA ILE A 510 20.41 -47.73 -21.71
C ILE A 510 19.01 -48.31 -21.49
N LYS A 511 18.65 -48.60 -20.24
CA LYS A 511 17.37 -49.21 -19.84
C LYS A 511 16.21 -48.19 -19.75
N THR A 512 14.97 -48.64 -19.96
CA THR A 512 13.75 -47.83 -19.76
C THR A 512 13.00 -48.24 -18.48
N LYS A 513 12.41 -47.27 -17.76
CA LYS A 513 11.67 -47.47 -16.48
C LYS A 513 10.14 -47.40 -16.63
N VAL A 514 9.60 -47.26 -17.84
CA VAL A 514 8.17 -46.99 -18.05
C VAL A 514 7.38 -48.30 -17.96
N LYS A 515 6.32 -48.35 -17.13
CA LYS A 515 5.35 -49.46 -17.15
C LYS A 515 4.65 -49.48 -18.51
N GLU A 516 4.62 -50.64 -19.16
CA GLU A 516 4.11 -50.80 -20.51
C GLU A 516 2.66 -50.33 -20.69
N GLN A 517 2.31 -49.92 -21.91
CA GLN A 517 0.94 -49.50 -22.23
C GLN A 517 -0.03 -50.66 -21.95
N GLY A 518 -1.05 -50.41 -21.11
CA GLY A 518 -2.03 -51.42 -20.71
C GLY A 518 -1.87 -51.97 -19.29
N TYR A 519 -0.84 -51.56 -18.54
CA TYR A 519 -0.59 -52.05 -17.17
C TYR A 519 -1.80 -51.92 -16.21
N TRP A 520 -2.60 -50.85 -16.34
CA TRP A 520 -3.79 -50.60 -15.50
C TRP A 520 -5.04 -51.24 -16.12
N THR A 521 -5.30 -52.49 -15.75
CA THR A 521 -6.57 -53.19 -15.96
C THR A 521 -7.60 -52.78 -14.91
N ARG A 522 -8.88 -53.15 -15.11
CA ARG A 522 -9.95 -52.83 -14.15
C ARG A 522 -9.65 -53.45 -12.79
N GLU A 523 -9.27 -54.71 -12.76
CA GLU A 523 -8.97 -55.51 -11.57
C GLU A 523 -7.84 -54.86 -10.76
N ARG A 524 -6.74 -54.50 -11.43
CA ARG A 524 -5.60 -53.84 -10.79
C ARG A 524 -5.92 -52.48 -10.21
N VAL A 525 -6.84 -51.73 -10.85
CA VAL A 525 -7.29 -50.44 -10.33
C VAL A 525 -8.20 -50.62 -9.11
N PHE A 526 -9.01 -51.67 -9.06
CA PHE A 526 -9.82 -52.03 -7.88
C PHE A 526 -8.95 -52.53 -6.72
N GLU A 527 -8.00 -53.42 -6.97
CA GLU A 527 -7.02 -53.87 -5.96
C GLU A 527 -6.22 -52.70 -5.37
N GLU A 528 -5.77 -51.78 -6.22
CA GLU A 528 -5.06 -50.60 -5.76
C GLU A 528 -5.98 -49.63 -5.01
N GLY A 529 -7.23 -49.48 -5.46
CA GLY A 529 -8.25 -48.65 -4.80
C GLY A 529 -8.69 -49.17 -3.43
N ALA A 530 -8.73 -50.50 -3.24
CA ALA A 530 -9.09 -51.17 -2.00
C ALA A 530 -8.10 -50.89 -0.85
N LYS A 531 -6.88 -50.46 -1.16
CA LYS A 531 -5.87 -50.04 -0.16
C LYS A 531 -6.25 -48.74 0.55
N TYR A 532 -7.29 -48.03 0.12
CA TYR A 532 -7.66 -46.71 0.61
C TYR A 532 -9.12 -46.65 1.06
N SER A 533 -9.36 -46.06 2.23
CA SER A 533 -10.71 -45.90 2.81
C SER A 533 -11.47 -44.67 2.29
N THR A 534 -10.80 -43.72 1.63
CA THR A 534 -11.42 -42.51 1.09
C THR A 534 -10.96 -42.21 -0.34
N LYS A 535 -11.85 -41.67 -1.18
CA LYS A 535 -11.53 -41.23 -2.56
C LYS A 535 -10.34 -40.26 -2.59
N LYS A 536 -10.22 -39.42 -1.55
CA LYS A 536 -9.14 -38.43 -1.40
C LYS A 536 -7.77 -39.08 -1.16
N ALA A 537 -7.71 -40.13 -0.34
CA ALA A 537 -6.48 -40.89 -0.10
C ALA A 537 -6.03 -41.62 -1.38
N PHE A 538 -6.97 -42.24 -2.09
CA PHE A 538 -6.70 -42.93 -3.36
C PHE A 538 -6.10 -42.00 -4.41
N LYS A 539 -6.69 -40.81 -4.61
CA LYS A 539 -6.18 -39.80 -5.57
C LYS A 539 -4.72 -39.38 -5.29
N LYS A 540 -4.35 -39.24 -4.02
CA LYS A 540 -3.04 -38.70 -3.63
C LYS A 540 -1.93 -39.74 -3.78
N MET A 541 -2.20 -40.98 -3.35
CA MET A 541 -1.17 -42.02 -3.24
C MET A 541 -1.04 -42.87 -4.51
N ALA A 542 -2.15 -43.06 -5.25
CA ALA A 542 -2.18 -43.84 -6.49
C ALA A 542 -2.82 -43.05 -7.63
N SER A 543 -2.22 -41.91 -7.99
CA SER A 543 -2.79 -40.93 -8.93
C SER A 543 -3.04 -41.47 -10.34
N THR A 544 -2.19 -42.37 -10.84
CA THR A 544 -2.33 -42.97 -12.18
C THR A 544 -3.47 -43.99 -12.22
N ALA A 545 -3.63 -44.81 -11.18
CA ALA A 545 -4.76 -45.72 -11.01
C ALA A 545 -6.08 -44.95 -10.83
N TYR A 546 -6.09 -43.92 -9.96
CA TYR A 546 -7.26 -43.06 -9.74
C TYR A 546 -7.71 -42.37 -11.04
N SER A 547 -6.77 -41.87 -11.84
CA SER A 547 -7.09 -41.22 -13.12
C SER A 547 -7.72 -42.20 -14.12
N LYS A 548 -7.27 -43.45 -14.14
CA LYS A 548 -7.85 -44.52 -14.96
C LYS A 548 -9.26 -44.88 -14.45
N ALA A 549 -9.46 -44.96 -13.13
CA ALA A 549 -10.75 -45.20 -12.51
C ALA A 549 -11.79 -44.13 -12.85
N VAL A 550 -11.40 -42.84 -12.81
CA VAL A 550 -12.28 -41.73 -13.17
C VAL A 550 -12.59 -41.71 -14.66
N LYS A 551 -11.57 -41.89 -15.53
CA LYS A 551 -11.75 -41.87 -16.99
C LYS A 551 -12.72 -42.96 -17.47
N ASN A 552 -12.71 -44.12 -16.82
CA ASN A 552 -13.57 -45.26 -17.16
C ASN A 552 -14.82 -45.40 -16.27
N LYS A 553 -15.12 -44.40 -15.42
CA LYS A 553 -16.25 -44.40 -14.47
C LYS A 553 -16.27 -45.53 -13.41
N TRP A 554 -15.19 -46.28 -13.27
CA TRP A 554 -15.03 -47.31 -12.24
C TRP A 554 -15.03 -46.76 -10.81
N ILE A 555 -14.77 -45.46 -10.64
CA ILE A 555 -14.71 -44.81 -9.33
C ILE A 555 -16.04 -44.81 -8.58
N ASP A 556 -17.17 -44.93 -9.30
CA ASP A 556 -18.51 -44.95 -8.72
C ASP A 556 -18.92 -46.35 -8.25
N GLU A 557 -18.30 -47.39 -8.82
CA GLU A 557 -18.47 -48.79 -8.43
C GLU A 557 -17.68 -49.16 -7.16
N MET A 558 -16.74 -48.31 -6.75
CA MET A 558 -15.94 -48.50 -5.53
C MET A 558 -16.72 -48.04 -4.29
N THR A 559 -17.62 -48.89 -3.79
CA THR A 559 -18.59 -48.57 -2.72
C THR A 559 -17.99 -48.51 -1.31
N TRP A 560 -16.74 -48.94 -1.12
CA TRP A 560 -16.07 -48.97 0.20
C TRP A 560 -15.51 -47.62 0.67
N PHE A 561 -15.65 -46.56 -0.14
CA PHE A 561 -15.20 -45.23 0.27
C PHE A 561 -16.16 -44.61 1.28
N VAL A 562 -15.69 -44.37 2.51
CA VAL A 562 -16.46 -43.70 3.56
C VAL A 562 -16.53 -42.19 3.26
N SER A 563 -17.74 -41.64 3.30
CA SER A 563 -18.01 -40.20 3.14
C SER A 563 -18.37 -39.58 4.49
N ASP A 564 -17.58 -38.60 4.94
CA ASP A 564 -17.85 -37.83 6.16
C ASP A 564 -18.92 -36.73 5.95
N VAL A 565 -19.56 -36.68 4.78
CA VAL A 565 -20.48 -35.62 4.38
C VAL A 565 -21.93 -36.04 4.68
N LYS A 566 -22.61 -35.29 5.54
CA LYS A 566 -24.04 -35.48 5.85
C LYS A 566 -24.89 -35.38 4.56
N PRO A 567 -25.94 -36.21 4.40
CA PRO A 567 -26.73 -36.25 3.17
C PRO A 567 -27.44 -34.93 2.88
N MET A 568 -27.71 -34.69 1.60
CA MET A 568 -28.47 -33.54 1.13
C MET A 568 -29.86 -33.52 1.80
N GLY A 569 -30.23 -32.41 2.43
CA GLY A 569 -31.52 -32.28 3.13
C GLY A 569 -31.49 -32.63 4.63
N TYR A 570 -30.37 -33.10 5.19
CA TYR A 570 -30.25 -33.44 6.61
C TYR A 570 -30.71 -32.32 7.58
N TRP A 571 -30.42 -31.06 7.23
CA TRP A 571 -30.81 -29.90 8.05
C TRP A 571 -32.21 -29.35 7.74
N GLN A 572 -32.96 -29.96 6.81
CA GLN A 572 -34.35 -29.57 6.51
C GLN A 572 -35.35 -30.17 7.50
N ASN A 573 -34.91 -31.11 8.36
CA ASN A 573 -35.75 -31.68 9.40
C ASN A 573 -35.69 -30.83 10.69
N LYS A 574 -36.83 -30.27 11.09
CA LYS A 574 -36.99 -29.42 12.28
C LYS A 574 -36.50 -30.09 13.56
N GLN A 575 -36.83 -31.38 13.75
CA GLN A 575 -36.49 -32.12 14.98
C GLN A 575 -34.97 -32.27 15.13
N ILE A 576 -34.27 -32.60 14.04
CA ILE A 576 -32.81 -32.71 14.00
C ILE A 576 -32.13 -31.38 14.34
N VAL A 577 -32.66 -30.28 13.79
CA VAL A 577 -32.14 -28.92 14.03
C VAL A 577 -32.39 -28.49 15.48
N ILE A 578 -33.54 -28.83 16.07
CA ILE A 578 -33.85 -28.57 17.48
C ILE A 578 -32.91 -29.36 18.40
N GLU A 579 -32.73 -30.66 18.16
CA GLU A 579 -31.82 -31.51 18.96
C GLU A 579 -30.37 -31.00 18.89
N GLU A 580 -29.91 -30.63 17.70
CA GLU A 580 -28.59 -30.04 17.52
C GLU A 580 -28.44 -28.71 18.27
N SER A 581 -29.49 -27.87 18.27
CA SER A 581 -29.47 -26.58 18.95
C SER A 581 -29.42 -26.69 20.49
N ARG A 582 -29.84 -27.83 21.07
CA ARG A 582 -29.73 -28.09 22.52
C ARG A 582 -28.29 -28.23 23.02
N LYS A 583 -27.32 -28.44 22.11
CA LYS A 583 -25.89 -28.45 22.44
C LYS A 583 -25.34 -27.06 22.79
N TYR A 584 -26.14 -26.01 22.62
CA TYR A 584 -25.71 -24.62 22.76
C TYR A 584 -26.61 -23.84 23.72
N SER A 585 -26.02 -22.89 24.45
CA SER A 585 -26.70 -22.05 25.46
C SER A 585 -27.04 -20.63 24.99
N SER A 586 -26.62 -20.25 23.78
CA SER A 586 -26.85 -18.93 23.20
C SER A 586 -27.02 -19.00 21.69
N ARG A 587 -27.76 -18.05 21.11
CA ARG A 587 -27.96 -17.98 19.64
C ARG A 587 -26.62 -17.80 18.91
N SER A 588 -25.67 -17.09 19.52
CA SER A 588 -24.31 -16.95 19.00
C SER A 588 -23.53 -18.27 19.04
N GLY A 589 -23.64 -19.04 20.13
CA GLY A 589 -23.02 -20.36 20.25
C GLY A 589 -23.55 -21.34 19.20
N PHE A 590 -24.87 -21.36 18.99
CA PHE A 590 -25.50 -22.21 17.99
C PHE A 590 -25.07 -21.85 16.55
N ARG A 591 -24.98 -20.55 16.24
CA ARG A 591 -24.53 -20.05 14.92
C ARG A 591 -23.15 -20.55 14.53
N TRP A 592 -22.19 -20.51 15.46
CA TRP A 592 -20.80 -20.86 15.17
C TRP A 592 -20.52 -22.35 15.35
N GLY A 593 -21.22 -23.03 16.24
CA GLY A 593 -21.03 -24.46 16.46
C GLY A 593 -21.67 -25.36 15.41
N SER A 594 -22.85 -24.98 14.89
CA SER A 594 -23.57 -25.77 13.88
C SER A 594 -24.26 -24.84 12.86
N THR A 595 -23.45 -24.21 12.01
CA THR A 595 -23.86 -23.13 11.11
C THR A 595 -24.98 -23.52 10.15
N SER A 596 -24.92 -24.73 9.57
CA SER A 596 -25.94 -25.21 8.65
C SER A 596 -27.29 -25.46 9.35
N ALA A 597 -27.25 -25.96 10.59
CA ALA A 597 -28.44 -26.15 11.42
C ALA A 597 -29.06 -24.80 11.83
N TYR A 598 -28.22 -23.86 12.27
CA TYR A 598 -28.64 -22.51 12.65
C TYR A 598 -29.30 -21.75 11.49
N ASN A 599 -28.71 -21.81 10.29
CA ASN A 599 -29.28 -21.17 9.11
C ASN A 599 -30.63 -21.78 8.74
N SER A 600 -30.78 -23.11 8.85
CA SER A 600 -32.08 -23.75 8.63
C SER A 600 -33.12 -23.31 9.66
N ALA A 601 -32.73 -23.17 10.94
CA ALA A 601 -33.60 -22.65 11.99
C ALA A 601 -34.03 -21.20 11.75
N ILE A 602 -33.16 -20.36 11.18
CA ILE A 602 -33.48 -18.96 10.83
C ILE A 602 -34.42 -18.90 9.63
N SER A 603 -34.07 -19.59 8.54
CA SER A 603 -34.83 -19.55 7.28
C SER A 603 -36.25 -20.10 7.43
N ASN A 604 -36.45 -21.05 8.34
CA ASN A 604 -37.76 -21.64 8.62
C ASN A 604 -38.44 -21.06 9.87
N GLY A 605 -37.87 -20.05 10.51
CA GLY A 605 -38.44 -19.40 11.70
C GLY A 605 -38.39 -20.21 13.01
N TRP A 606 -37.87 -21.44 13.00
CA TRP A 606 -37.78 -22.30 14.20
C TRP A 606 -36.88 -21.75 15.31
N ILE A 607 -36.01 -20.80 14.99
CA ILE A 607 -35.09 -20.20 15.95
C ILE A 607 -35.82 -19.50 17.11
N ASP A 608 -37.05 -19.02 16.89
CA ASP A 608 -37.83 -18.34 17.92
C ASP A 608 -38.49 -19.31 18.91
N GLU A 609 -38.67 -20.57 18.51
CA GLU A 609 -39.10 -21.67 19.38
C GLU A 609 -37.98 -22.17 20.31
N MET A 610 -36.71 -21.85 19.99
CA MET A 610 -35.54 -22.25 20.76
C MET A 610 -35.27 -21.28 21.94
N THR A 611 -36.18 -21.27 22.91
CA THR A 611 -36.19 -20.32 24.04
C THR A 611 -34.99 -20.40 24.98
N TRP A 612 -34.26 -21.54 24.99
CA TRP A 612 -33.04 -21.72 25.80
C TRP A 612 -31.83 -20.95 25.26
N LEU A 613 -31.90 -20.43 24.02
CA LEU A 613 -30.81 -19.68 23.41
C LEU A 613 -30.87 -18.19 23.81
N LYS A 614 -30.03 -17.77 24.78
CA LYS A 614 -29.97 -16.39 25.30
C LYS A 614 -29.67 -15.34 24.21
N ARG A 615 -30.31 -14.15 24.31
CA ARG A 615 -30.10 -12.95 23.47
C ARG A 615 -29.23 -11.89 24.19
N PRO A 616 -28.39 -11.09 23.49
CA PRO A 616 -27.56 -10.05 24.13
C PRO A 616 -28.35 -8.81 24.58
N GLN A 617 -27.92 -8.16 25.67
CA GLN A 617 -28.68 -7.19 26.49
C GLN A 617 -28.80 -5.76 25.90
N ASN A 618 -27.97 -5.37 24.92
CA ASN A 618 -27.90 -3.99 24.40
C ASN A 618 -29.04 -3.55 23.45
N TYR A 619 -30.11 -4.34 23.31
CA TYR A 619 -31.15 -4.10 22.31
C TYR A 619 -32.37 -3.29 22.82
N ASN A 620 -32.45 -2.95 24.12
CA ASN A 620 -33.71 -2.49 24.76
C ASN A 620 -33.78 -1.03 25.28
N PHE A 621 -32.77 -0.16 25.17
CA PHE A 621 -32.89 1.22 25.71
C PHE A 621 -33.45 2.23 24.68
N LYS A 622 -34.67 2.73 24.89
CA LYS A 622 -35.37 3.69 24.00
C LYS A 622 -35.52 5.06 24.67
N TRP A 623 -35.14 6.14 23.98
CA TRP A 623 -35.24 7.52 24.49
C TRP A 623 -36.67 8.05 24.45
N SER A 624 -37.29 8.23 25.61
CA SER A 624 -38.58 8.94 25.78
C SER A 624 -38.39 10.45 25.93
N ARG A 625 -39.47 11.24 25.78
CA ARG A 625 -39.43 12.70 25.90
C ARG A 625 -38.96 13.14 27.28
N GLU A 626 -39.52 12.55 28.33
CA GLU A 626 -39.20 12.86 29.73
C GLU A 626 -37.72 12.60 30.03
N ASN A 627 -37.19 11.45 29.58
CA ASN A 627 -35.80 11.08 29.79
C ASN A 627 -34.84 12.01 29.03
N VAL A 628 -35.23 12.45 27.84
CA VAL A 628 -34.46 13.39 27.03
C VAL A 628 -34.44 14.78 27.68
N PHE A 629 -35.55 15.23 28.27
CA PHE A 629 -35.63 16.51 28.99
C PHE A 629 -34.79 16.48 30.27
N MET A 630 -34.92 15.44 31.11
CA MET A 630 -34.09 15.28 32.31
C MET A 630 -32.60 15.25 31.96
N GLU A 631 -32.22 14.50 30.93
CA GLU A 631 -30.82 14.41 30.51
C GLU A 631 -30.30 15.75 30.00
N SER A 632 -31.13 16.52 29.31
CA SER A 632 -30.74 17.83 28.76
C SER A 632 -30.52 18.91 29.83
N GLN A 633 -31.09 18.78 31.03
CA GLN A 633 -30.86 19.71 32.15
C GLN A 633 -29.43 19.64 32.71
N LYS A 634 -28.69 18.56 32.44
CA LYS A 634 -27.28 18.41 32.85
C LYS A 634 -26.33 19.34 32.07
N TYR A 635 -26.84 20.07 31.07
CA TYR A 635 -26.04 20.85 30.15
C TYR A 635 -26.51 22.30 30.08
N ASN A 636 -25.56 23.22 29.95
CA ASN A 636 -25.84 24.67 29.98
C ASN A 636 -25.98 25.31 28.58
N SER A 637 -25.81 24.55 27.51
CA SER A 637 -25.95 25.03 26.12
C SER A 637 -26.31 23.90 25.17
N ARG A 638 -26.97 24.23 24.05
CA ARG A 638 -27.32 23.24 23.02
C ARG A 638 -26.08 22.50 22.50
N SER A 639 -24.97 23.22 22.38
CA SER A 639 -23.67 22.65 21.98
C SER A 639 -23.09 21.70 23.03
N ALA A 640 -23.25 21.99 24.32
CA ALA A 640 -22.82 21.09 25.40
C ALA A 640 -23.72 19.85 25.45
N PHE A 641 -25.04 20.00 25.32
CA PHE A 641 -25.98 18.88 25.27
C PHE A 641 -25.70 17.96 24.07
N LYS A 642 -25.45 18.54 22.89
CA LYS A 642 -25.09 17.81 21.67
C LYS A 642 -23.80 17.00 21.83
N LYS A 643 -22.81 17.50 22.58
CA LYS A 643 -21.53 16.83 22.80
C LYS A 643 -21.63 15.76 23.90
N GLY A 644 -22.34 16.05 24.99
CA GLY A 644 -22.42 15.17 26.15
C GLY A 644 -23.35 13.98 25.96
N CYS A 645 -24.54 14.19 25.38
CA CYS A 645 -25.49 13.11 25.11
C CYS A 645 -26.07 13.21 23.68
N PRO A 646 -25.30 12.81 22.64
CA PRO A 646 -25.66 13.02 21.24
C PRO A 646 -26.92 12.25 20.81
N SER A 647 -27.22 11.11 21.45
CA SER A 647 -28.39 10.29 21.18
C SER A 647 -29.67 10.97 21.66
N ALA A 648 -29.71 11.45 22.91
CA ALA A 648 -30.83 12.23 23.44
C ALA A 648 -31.01 13.56 22.69
N TYR A 649 -29.91 14.27 22.38
CA TYR A 649 -29.95 15.50 21.58
C TYR A 649 -30.56 15.27 20.19
N ARG A 650 -30.25 14.14 19.54
CA ARG A 650 -30.78 13.84 18.20
C ARG A 650 -32.28 13.56 18.24
N VAL A 651 -32.75 12.86 19.28
CA VAL A 651 -34.18 12.63 19.50
C VAL A 651 -34.89 13.94 19.78
N ALA A 652 -34.32 14.81 20.63
CA ALA A 652 -34.83 16.16 20.87
C ALA A 652 -34.89 17.01 19.60
N ASN A 653 -33.83 16.99 18.77
CA ASN A 653 -33.77 17.76 17.53
C ASN A 653 -34.76 17.24 16.47
N LYS A 654 -34.91 15.93 16.35
CA LYS A 654 -35.81 15.31 15.37
C LYS A 654 -37.28 15.59 15.70
N ASN A 655 -37.61 15.65 16.98
CA ASN A 655 -38.96 15.90 17.45
C ASN A 655 -39.25 17.39 17.75
N GLY A 656 -38.31 18.30 17.44
CA GLY A 656 -38.48 19.74 17.66
C GLY A 656 -38.38 20.21 19.12
N TRP A 657 -38.07 19.33 20.06
CA TRP A 657 -38.06 19.63 21.50
C TRP A 657 -36.93 20.56 21.96
N LEU A 658 -35.93 20.82 21.12
CA LEU A 658 -34.82 21.70 21.49
C LEU A 658 -35.26 23.14 21.75
N ASP A 659 -36.32 23.60 21.08
CA ASP A 659 -36.88 24.95 21.24
C ASP A 659 -37.62 25.13 22.56
N GLU A 660 -38.11 24.05 23.15
CA GLU A 660 -38.72 24.03 24.48
C GLU A 660 -37.66 23.97 25.61
N MET A 661 -36.42 23.58 25.30
CA MET A 661 -35.32 23.49 26.28
C MET A 661 -34.65 24.84 26.51
N VAL A 662 -35.41 25.79 27.06
CA VAL A 662 -35.02 27.21 27.23
C VAL A 662 -33.76 27.44 28.09
N TRP A 663 -33.35 26.47 28.91
CA TRP A 663 -32.11 26.52 29.71
C TRP A 663 -30.84 26.32 28.86
N LEU A 664 -30.97 25.86 27.62
CA LEU A 664 -29.83 25.64 26.72
C LEU A 664 -29.50 26.90 25.91
N LYS A 665 -28.48 27.67 26.35
CA LYS A 665 -28.01 28.88 25.65
C LYS A 665 -27.65 28.61 24.18
N GLN A 666 -28.12 29.47 23.27
CA GLN A 666 -27.82 29.47 21.83
C GLN A 666 -26.78 30.54 21.50
N LYS A 667 -25.71 30.20 20.77
CA LYS A 667 -24.76 31.21 20.28
C LYS A 667 -25.40 31.96 19.09
N CYS A 668 -25.66 33.26 19.26
CA CYS A 668 -25.99 34.15 18.14
C CYS A 668 -24.73 34.39 17.29
N ASN A 669 -24.71 33.89 16.05
CA ASN A 669 -23.72 34.32 15.07
C ASN A 669 -24.18 35.66 14.48
N LYS A 670 -23.42 36.73 14.77
CA LYS A 670 -23.59 38.02 14.09
C LYS A 670 -23.09 37.94 12.65
N ASN A 671 -23.97 38.39 11.76
CA ASN A 671 -23.78 39.00 10.44
C ASN A 671 -23.39 38.13 9.23
N ARG A 672 -24.37 38.10 8.31
CA ARG A 672 -24.35 38.25 6.84
C ARG A 672 -23.03 38.03 6.10
#